data_AF-A0A4U1F647-F1
#
_entry.id   AF-A0A4U1F647-F1
#
_cell.length_a   1.000
_cell.length_b   1.000
_cell.length_c   1.000
_cell.angle_alpha   90.00
_cell.angle_beta   90.00
_cell.angle_gamma   90.00
#
_symmetry.space_group_name_H-M   'P 1'
#
loop_
_entity.id
_entity.type
_entity.pdbx_description
1 polymer ?
#
loop_
_entity_poly.entity_id
_entity_poly.type
_entity_poly.pdbx_seq_one_letter_code
_entity_poly.pdbx_strand_id
1 'polypeptide(L)'
;MVTGGRGTVVAMAAWSTLNAAGVTLFLLLVLLRVSQAQTFFFPFRQPETCGHNQYFDISALSCVACGANQRQDARGTVCVCLPGFQMISNNGGPDIICKKCPENMVYANLTSCQALGNMCVMNMNSYDSTTFDACRLFQFIFENTAGLGTNTKLKFVAASYDVKGNFLKWQTLEGGVLQLCPDTETRLNAAYSFGTTYQQNCEIPISKILTDFPMPTFYDVYLEYTDENQHQYIWAVPVLNLNLQHNKIFVNQDSSSGKWLLTRRIFLVDALSGRENDLGSQPRLIRVATQISLSIRLVPNTKNGNIYPPLITIAYSDIDIKDPNSQSVKVSFSVTYEMDQGEAHVQTDIALGVLGGLAVLLSLLKTAGWKRRIGSPMIDLQTVMKFLVYYAGDLANVFFIITVGTGLYWLIFFKALQFLHKLISQITIDIFFIDWERPKGKVLKAVEGEGGVRSATVPVSIWRTYFVANEWNEIQTVRKINPLFQVLTVLFLLEVVGFKNLALMDSSSSLSRSPPSYIAPYSRILRYAVSTALWLVIGIIQIVFFAVFYERFVEDKIRQFVDLCCMSNISVFLLSHRCFGYYIHGRSVHGHADTNMEEMNMNLKREAKNGPARLLSSSGSTFEQSIKAYHTMNKFLGSFIDHVHKEMDYFIKDKLLLERILGMEFMEPMEKSIFYNDESYSFSSVLYYGNEATLLIYDLMFFCVVDLACQNFILASFLTYLQQEIFRFIRNTVGQKNLASKTLVDQRFLI
;
A
#
# COMPACT_ATOMS: atom_id res chain seq x y z
N MET A 1 18.27 -56.04 -67.84
CA MET A 1 16.90 -55.49 -68.06
C MET A 1 16.75 -54.23 -67.22
N VAL A 2 16.06 -53.20 -67.75
CA VAL A 2 15.34 -52.12 -67.02
C VAL A 2 16.11 -51.38 -65.89
N THR A 3 16.68 -50.22 -66.27
CA THR A 3 16.65 -48.90 -65.56
C THR A 3 16.06 -48.85 -64.13
N GLY A 4 16.61 -48.18 -63.10
CA GLY A 4 17.45 -46.97 -62.97
C GLY A 4 16.90 -46.15 -61.76
N GLY A 5 17.56 -45.19 -61.10
CA GLY A 5 18.93 -44.67 -61.17
C GLY A 5 19.24 -43.70 -59.99
N ARG A 6 20.51 -43.28 -59.86
CA ARG A 6 21.10 -42.24 -58.96
C ARG A 6 20.37 -41.85 -57.65
N GLY A 7 20.98 -42.22 -56.52
CA GLY A 7 20.61 -41.78 -55.18
C GLY A 7 21.26 -40.48 -54.68
N THR A 8 21.27 -40.32 -53.35
CA THR A 8 22.02 -39.30 -52.59
C THR A 8 22.41 -39.85 -51.20
N VAL A 9 23.47 -39.29 -50.63
CA VAL A 9 23.94 -39.56 -49.26
C VAL A 9 24.10 -38.19 -48.55
N VAL A 10 24.13 -38.19 -47.21
CA VAL A 10 24.33 -37.04 -46.29
C VAL A 10 23.07 -36.20 -46.01
N ALA A 11 22.50 -36.37 -44.80
CA ALA A 11 21.68 -35.35 -44.10
C ALA A 11 21.43 -35.64 -42.59
N MET A 12 22.35 -36.28 -41.84
CA MET A 12 22.16 -36.49 -40.38
C MET A 12 22.54 -35.26 -39.55
N ALA A 13 21.80 -34.15 -39.69
CA ALA A 13 22.07 -32.91 -38.94
C ALA A 13 20.85 -31.96 -38.78
N ALA A 14 19.61 -32.47 -38.65
CA ALA A 14 18.44 -31.60 -38.52
C ALA A 14 17.26 -32.22 -37.74
N TRP A 15 17.26 -32.11 -36.40
CA TRP A 15 16.06 -31.81 -35.60
C TRP A 15 16.43 -31.40 -34.17
N SER A 16 16.82 -30.12 -34.03
CA SER A 16 16.97 -29.46 -32.72
C SER A 16 16.50 -28.01 -32.80
N THR A 17 15.17 -27.80 -32.74
CA THR A 17 14.53 -26.48 -32.53
C THR A 17 13.02 -26.63 -32.30
N LEU A 18 12.62 -27.22 -31.17
CA LEU A 18 11.35 -26.82 -30.56
C LEU A 18 11.56 -25.40 -30.01
N ASN A 19 11.29 -24.39 -30.85
CA ASN A 19 11.59 -22.99 -30.56
C ASN A 19 10.93 -22.55 -29.25
N ALA A 20 11.68 -21.82 -28.41
CA ALA A 20 11.12 -21.18 -27.22
C ALA A 20 9.94 -20.27 -27.56
N ALA A 21 9.98 -19.62 -28.74
CA ALA A 21 8.87 -18.87 -29.32
C ALA A 21 7.56 -19.69 -29.45
N GLY A 22 7.65 -21.00 -29.73
CA GLY A 22 6.48 -21.89 -29.77
C GLY A 22 5.90 -22.14 -28.38
N VAL A 23 6.75 -22.27 -27.35
CA VAL A 23 6.32 -22.45 -25.95
C VAL A 23 5.72 -21.16 -25.39
N THR A 24 6.31 -19.99 -25.69
CA THR A 24 5.74 -18.70 -25.29
C THR A 24 4.47 -18.35 -26.07
N LEU A 25 4.37 -18.72 -27.35
CA LEU A 25 3.12 -18.58 -28.11
C LEU A 25 2.03 -19.51 -27.56
N PHE A 26 2.37 -20.73 -27.13
CA PHE A 26 1.44 -21.65 -26.48
C PHE A 26 0.94 -21.08 -25.13
N LEU A 27 1.83 -20.51 -24.31
CA LEU A 27 1.46 -19.81 -23.07
C LEU A 27 0.57 -18.59 -23.34
N LEU A 28 0.85 -17.78 -24.36
CA LEU A 28 0.00 -16.65 -24.77
C LEU A 28 -1.37 -17.10 -25.29
N LEU A 29 -1.45 -18.22 -26.03
CA LEU A 29 -2.71 -18.80 -26.50
C LEU A 29 -3.53 -19.44 -25.39
N VAL A 30 -2.89 -19.99 -24.35
CA VAL A 30 -3.56 -20.45 -23.12
C VAL A 30 -4.12 -19.26 -22.33
N LEU A 31 -3.36 -18.17 -22.20
CA LEU A 31 -3.83 -16.94 -21.55
C LEU A 31 -5.04 -16.30 -22.27
N LEU A 32 -5.12 -16.37 -23.61
CA LEU A 32 -6.28 -15.88 -24.36
C LEU A 32 -7.52 -16.81 -24.32
N ARG A 33 -7.42 -18.02 -23.75
CA ARG A 33 -8.54 -18.97 -23.65
C ARG A 33 -9.38 -18.83 -22.39
N VAL A 34 -9.04 -17.93 -21.46
CA VAL A 34 -9.82 -17.64 -20.23
C VAL A 34 -10.87 -16.55 -20.48
N SER A 35 -11.58 -16.60 -21.61
CA SER A 35 -12.50 -15.53 -22.05
C SER A 35 -13.76 -16.04 -22.78
N GLN A 36 -14.20 -17.26 -22.47
CA GLN A 36 -15.55 -17.74 -22.80
C GLN A 36 -16.14 -18.56 -21.65
N ALA A 37 -16.82 -17.87 -20.73
CA ALA A 37 -17.88 -18.46 -19.91
C ALA A 37 -19.23 -18.20 -20.59
N GLN A 38 -20.14 -19.18 -20.57
CA GLN A 38 -21.41 -19.09 -21.29
C GLN A 38 -22.38 -18.13 -20.60
N THR A 39 -22.82 -17.09 -21.31
CA THR A 39 -23.76 -16.08 -20.80
C THR A 39 -25.20 -16.59 -20.80
N PHE A 40 -25.68 -17.02 -19.63
CA PHE A 40 -27.11 -17.05 -19.33
C PHE A 40 -27.55 -15.66 -18.88
N PHE A 41 -28.45 -15.03 -19.63
CA PHE A 41 -29.04 -13.74 -19.28
C PHE A 41 -30.42 -13.91 -18.68
N PHE A 42 -30.60 -13.48 -17.43
CA PHE A 42 -31.89 -13.06 -16.91
C PHE A 42 -32.07 -11.55 -17.18
N PRO A 43 -33.29 -11.05 -17.40
CA PRO A 43 -33.53 -9.63 -17.65
C PRO A 43 -33.40 -8.81 -16.35
N PHE A 44 -32.15 -8.53 -15.96
CA PHE A 44 -31.80 -7.73 -14.79
C PHE A 44 -32.26 -6.27 -14.97
N ARG A 45 -33.36 -5.90 -14.32
CA ARG A 45 -33.76 -4.49 -14.16
C ARG A 45 -32.96 -3.89 -13.02
N GLN A 46 -32.20 -2.84 -13.32
CA GLN A 46 -31.52 -2.02 -12.32
C GLN A 46 -32.51 -1.02 -11.68
N PRO A 47 -32.25 -0.53 -10.45
CA PRO A 47 -33.05 0.53 -9.83
C PRO A 47 -33.25 1.76 -10.74
N GLU A 48 -32.23 2.11 -11.53
CA GLU A 48 -32.27 3.18 -12.56
C GLU A 48 -33.34 2.97 -13.66
N THR A 49 -33.92 1.77 -13.79
CA THR A 49 -34.93 1.43 -14.81
C THR A 49 -36.37 1.46 -14.30
N CYS A 50 -36.60 1.77 -13.02
CA CYS A 50 -37.92 2.05 -12.47
C CYS A 50 -38.32 3.52 -12.68
N GLY A 51 -39.61 3.81 -12.86
CA GLY A 51 -40.09 5.19 -13.01
C GLY A 51 -40.07 5.97 -11.69
N HIS A 52 -40.03 7.32 -11.73
CA HIS A 52 -39.85 8.18 -10.55
C HIS A 52 -40.86 8.01 -9.39
N ASN A 53 -42.03 7.40 -9.64
CA ASN A 53 -43.04 7.06 -8.63
C ASN A 53 -43.07 5.54 -8.31
N GLN A 54 -41.98 4.82 -8.60
CA GLN A 54 -41.80 3.40 -8.31
C GLN A 54 -40.49 3.20 -7.55
N TYR A 55 -40.40 2.13 -6.76
CA TYR A 55 -39.18 1.64 -6.15
C TYR A 55 -38.88 0.22 -6.63
N PHE A 56 -37.61 -0.17 -6.61
CA PHE A 56 -37.20 -1.54 -6.91
C PHE A 56 -37.33 -2.41 -5.66
N ASP A 57 -38.28 -3.35 -5.66
CA ASP A 57 -38.39 -4.36 -4.62
C ASP A 57 -37.33 -5.45 -4.85
N ILE A 58 -36.36 -5.49 -3.94
CA ILE A 58 -35.22 -6.41 -3.99
C ILE A 58 -35.67 -7.88 -3.77
N SER A 59 -36.76 -8.11 -3.04
CA SER A 59 -37.31 -9.44 -2.78
C SER A 59 -38.14 -9.99 -3.95
N ALA A 60 -38.81 -9.11 -4.70
CA ALA A 60 -39.63 -9.45 -5.86
C ALA A 60 -38.95 -9.17 -7.21
N LEU A 61 -37.70 -8.68 -7.21
CA LEU A 61 -36.87 -8.30 -8.36
C LEU A 61 -37.61 -7.45 -9.43
N SER A 62 -38.48 -6.55 -8.98
CA SER A 62 -39.38 -5.79 -9.86
C SER A 62 -39.73 -4.40 -9.32
N CYS A 63 -40.20 -3.52 -10.21
CA CYS A 63 -40.57 -2.14 -9.87
C CYS A 63 -42.00 -2.07 -9.34
N VAL A 64 -42.18 -1.65 -8.09
CA VAL A 64 -43.48 -1.50 -7.39
C VAL A 64 -43.78 0.00 -7.20
N ALA A 65 -45.05 0.40 -7.26
CA ALA A 65 -45.43 1.81 -7.14
C ALA A 65 -45.38 2.33 -5.69
N CYS A 66 -44.96 3.58 -5.51
CA CYS A 66 -45.03 4.30 -4.23
C CYS A 66 -46.47 4.76 -3.92
N GLY A 67 -46.78 4.90 -2.62
CA GLY A 67 -48.06 5.38 -2.11
C GLY A 67 -48.26 6.90 -2.26
N ALA A 68 -49.45 7.37 -1.90
CA ALA A 68 -49.80 8.79 -2.00
C ALA A 68 -48.92 9.68 -1.10
N ASN A 69 -48.48 10.83 -1.64
CA ASN A 69 -47.55 11.78 -0.99
C ASN A 69 -46.13 11.21 -0.70
N GLN A 70 -45.74 10.14 -1.40
CA GLN A 70 -44.38 9.60 -1.40
C GLN A 70 -43.67 9.88 -2.74
N ARG A 71 -42.36 9.67 -2.78
CA ARG A 71 -41.51 9.59 -3.99
C ARG A 71 -40.45 8.50 -3.81
N GLN A 72 -39.81 8.08 -4.91
CA GLN A 72 -38.63 7.23 -4.86
C GLN A 72 -37.46 7.92 -4.11
N ASP A 73 -36.69 7.16 -3.32
CA ASP A 73 -35.42 7.61 -2.72
C ASP A 73 -34.30 7.75 -3.77
N ALA A 74 -33.25 8.52 -3.44
CA ALA A 74 -32.06 8.70 -4.27
C ALA A 74 -31.33 7.40 -4.66
N ARG A 75 -31.51 6.29 -3.93
CA ARG A 75 -30.96 4.96 -4.29
C ARG A 75 -31.92 4.08 -5.12
N GLY A 76 -33.15 4.51 -5.34
CA GLY A 76 -34.14 3.80 -6.16
C GLY A 76 -34.88 2.63 -5.50
N THR A 77 -34.46 2.19 -4.30
CA THR A 77 -34.89 0.93 -3.67
C THR A 77 -35.96 1.07 -2.57
N VAL A 78 -36.41 2.29 -2.26
CA VAL A 78 -37.45 2.53 -1.25
C VAL A 78 -38.23 3.81 -1.56
N CYS A 79 -39.44 3.94 -1.04
CA CYS A 79 -40.24 5.17 -1.08
C CYS A 79 -40.04 6.02 0.17
N VAL A 80 -39.98 7.35 0.01
CA VAL A 80 -39.85 8.33 1.09
C VAL A 80 -40.95 9.39 0.98
N CYS A 81 -41.39 9.95 2.11
CA CYS A 81 -42.37 11.04 2.11
C CYS A 81 -41.87 12.27 1.31
N LEU A 82 -42.79 12.98 0.66
CA LEU A 82 -42.47 14.25 -0.01
C LEU A 82 -41.97 15.32 0.99
N PRO A 83 -41.11 16.25 0.57
CA PRO A 83 -40.70 17.38 1.41
C PRO A 83 -41.91 18.14 1.97
N GLY A 84 -41.90 18.39 3.28
CA GLY A 84 -43.06 18.94 4.00
C GLY A 84 -44.04 17.90 4.55
N PHE A 85 -43.75 16.61 4.46
CA PHE A 85 -44.50 15.53 5.13
C PHE A 85 -43.60 14.68 6.04
N GLN A 86 -44.06 14.41 7.25
CA GLN A 86 -43.44 13.53 8.24
C GLN A 86 -43.96 12.10 8.09
N MET A 87 -43.07 11.12 8.19
CA MET A 87 -43.41 9.70 8.29
C MET A 87 -43.95 9.38 9.71
N ILE A 88 -45.13 8.78 9.80
CA ILE A 88 -45.75 8.35 11.08
C ILE A 88 -45.41 6.89 11.40
N SER A 89 -45.48 6.02 10.39
CA SER A 89 -45.23 4.59 10.52
C SER A 89 -44.57 4.05 9.25
N ASN A 90 -43.71 3.06 9.44
CA ASN A 90 -43.11 2.25 8.38
C ASN A 90 -43.36 0.79 8.75
N ASN A 91 -44.32 0.15 8.08
CA ASN A 91 -44.71 -1.23 8.35
C ASN A 91 -43.99 -2.24 7.44
N GLY A 92 -43.05 -1.77 6.59
CA GLY A 92 -42.43 -2.55 5.53
C GLY A 92 -43.27 -2.58 4.24
N GLY A 93 -42.60 -2.67 3.09
CA GLY A 93 -43.26 -2.63 1.78
C GLY A 93 -43.96 -1.29 1.49
N PRO A 94 -45.14 -1.29 0.85
CA PRO A 94 -45.80 -0.05 0.40
C PRO A 94 -46.44 0.78 1.54
N ASP A 95 -46.61 0.21 2.74
CA ASP A 95 -47.39 0.79 3.84
C ASP A 95 -46.61 1.80 4.70
N ILE A 96 -46.16 2.88 4.03
CA ILE A 96 -45.52 4.05 4.65
C ILE A 96 -46.54 5.20 4.74
N ILE A 97 -46.84 5.68 5.95
CA ILE A 97 -47.86 6.71 6.19
C ILE A 97 -47.21 8.09 6.39
N CYS A 98 -47.56 9.05 5.53
CA CYS A 98 -47.00 10.41 5.50
C CYS A 98 -48.06 11.49 5.86
N LYS A 99 -47.73 12.45 6.73
CA LYS A 99 -48.62 13.55 7.17
C LYS A 99 -47.92 14.92 7.08
N LYS A 100 -48.62 15.95 6.60
CA LYS A 100 -48.03 17.29 6.39
C LYS A 100 -47.49 17.91 7.70
N CYS A 101 -46.29 18.47 7.64
CA CYS A 101 -45.64 19.21 8.73
C CYS A 101 -46.20 20.64 8.89
N PRO A 102 -46.19 21.21 10.12
CA PRO A 102 -46.36 22.65 10.33
C PRO A 102 -45.19 23.46 9.73
N GLU A 103 -45.47 24.69 9.29
CA GLU A 103 -44.60 25.41 8.33
C GLU A 103 -43.42 26.19 8.97
N ASN A 104 -43.23 26.12 10.29
CA ASN A 104 -42.32 26.99 11.05
C ASN A 104 -41.05 26.30 11.63
N MET A 105 -40.53 25.23 11.01
CA MET A 105 -39.21 24.68 11.35
C MET A 105 -38.38 24.30 10.13
N VAL A 106 -37.24 24.98 9.99
CA VAL A 106 -36.15 24.65 9.05
C VAL A 106 -34.83 24.90 9.78
N TYR A 107 -33.97 23.89 9.84
CA TYR A 107 -32.53 23.96 9.53
C TYR A 107 -31.86 22.63 9.87
N ALA A 108 -31.21 22.01 8.88
CA ALA A 108 -30.25 20.92 9.08
C ALA A 108 -28.95 21.34 8.40
N ASN A 109 -27.86 21.45 9.16
CA ASN A 109 -26.57 21.92 8.67
C ASN A 109 -25.45 21.13 9.33
N LEU A 110 -24.58 20.51 8.53
CA LEU A 110 -23.49 19.65 9.02
C LEU A 110 -22.48 20.44 9.88
N THR A 111 -22.29 21.72 9.57
CA THR A 111 -21.48 22.69 10.31
C THR A 111 -21.91 22.87 11.76
N SER A 112 -23.21 22.70 12.09
CA SER A 112 -23.69 22.80 13.46
C SER A 112 -23.12 21.71 14.37
N CYS A 113 -22.93 20.49 13.83
CA CYS A 113 -22.33 19.38 14.57
C CYS A 113 -20.84 19.63 14.85
N GLN A 114 -20.13 20.16 13.85
CA GLN A 114 -18.70 20.49 13.95
C GLN A 114 -18.45 21.67 14.92
N ALA A 115 -19.35 22.65 14.97
CA ALA A 115 -19.31 23.73 15.96
C ALA A 115 -19.57 23.22 17.40
N LEU A 116 -20.54 22.31 17.59
CA LEU A 116 -20.85 21.71 18.89
C LEU A 116 -19.70 20.86 19.44
N GLY A 117 -19.03 20.06 18.58
CA GLY A 117 -17.84 19.31 18.96
C GLY A 117 -16.72 20.21 19.49
N ASN A 118 -16.39 21.27 18.73
CA ASN A 118 -15.38 22.25 19.13
C ASN A 118 -15.76 22.98 20.44
N MET A 119 -17.05 23.25 20.67
CA MET A 119 -17.52 23.93 21.88
C MET A 119 -17.42 23.06 23.14
N CYS A 120 -17.63 21.74 23.04
CA CYS A 120 -17.44 20.84 24.19
C CYS A 120 -15.96 20.77 24.64
N VAL A 121 -15.01 20.71 23.70
CA VAL A 121 -13.56 20.70 24.01
C VAL A 121 -13.15 21.93 24.84
N MET A 122 -13.76 23.09 24.57
CA MET A 122 -13.47 24.34 25.28
C MET A 122 -14.05 24.42 26.71
N ASN A 123 -15.03 23.58 27.06
CA ASN A 123 -15.79 23.64 28.33
C ASN A 123 -15.53 22.46 29.28
N MET A 124 -14.54 21.61 29.01
CA MET A 124 -14.29 20.32 29.68
C MET A 124 -14.08 20.35 31.22
N ASN A 125 -14.01 21.54 31.84
CA ASN A 125 -13.72 21.74 33.26
C ASN A 125 -14.94 22.09 34.14
N SER A 126 -16.16 22.24 33.60
CA SER A 126 -17.38 22.56 34.38
C SER A 126 -18.38 21.40 34.39
N TYR A 127 -18.18 20.42 35.28
CA TYR A 127 -19.08 19.27 35.42
C TYR A 127 -20.21 19.55 36.42
N ASP A 128 -21.37 20.00 35.92
CA ASP A 128 -22.64 19.96 36.64
C ASP A 128 -23.49 18.79 36.12
N SER A 129 -24.05 17.99 37.03
CA SER A 129 -24.83 16.79 36.70
C SER A 129 -26.28 17.06 36.32
N THR A 130 -26.76 18.31 36.44
CA THR A 130 -28.18 18.65 36.38
C THR A 130 -28.66 19.25 35.05
N THR A 131 -27.75 19.67 34.15
CA THR A 131 -28.09 20.35 32.89
C THR A 131 -27.81 19.50 31.64
N PHE A 132 -28.57 19.73 30.57
CA PHE A 132 -28.31 19.16 29.25
C PHE A 132 -27.31 20.02 28.48
N ASP A 133 -26.04 19.99 28.92
CA ASP A 133 -24.97 20.74 28.28
C ASP A 133 -24.43 20.08 26.99
N ALA A 134 -23.71 20.86 26.18
CA ALA A 134 -23.14 20.47 24.88
C ALA A 134 -22.33 19.17 24.94
N CYS A 135 -21.57 18.92 26.01
CA CYS A 135 -20.83 17.67 26.14
C CYS A 135 -21.72 16.44 26.36
N ARG A 136 -22.89 16.57 27.00
CA ARG A 136 -23.84 15.45 27.14
C ARG A 136 -24.58 15.17 25.83
N LEU A 137 -24.84 16.21 25.04
CA LEU A 137 -25.35 16.08 23.67
C LEU A 137 -24.30 15.49 22.72
N PHE A 138 -23.02 15.88 22.86
CA PHE A 138 -21.90 15.29 22.12
C PHE A 138 -21.69 13.82 22.47
N GLN A 139 -21.72 13.45 23.76
CA GLN A 139 -21.69 12.07 24.23
C GLN A 139 -22.78 11.23 23.54
N PHE A 140 -24.02 11.72 23.56
CA PHE A 140 -25.16 11.07 22.90
C PHE A 140 -24.98 10.96 21.38
N ILE A 141 -24.48 12.00 20.71
CA ILE A 141 -24.22 11.96 19.25
C ILE A 141 -23.06 11.00 18.93
N PHE A 142 -21.99 10.99 19.73
CA PHE A 142 -20.84 10.10 19.58
C PHE A 142 -21.24 8.63 19.75
N GLU A 143 -21.98 8.29 20.79
CA GLU A 143 -22.54 6.95 21.01
C GLU A 143 -23.42 6.49 19.83
N ASN A 144 -24.12 7.41 19.16
CA ASN A 144 -24.94 7.14 17.98
C ASN A 144 -24.20 7.31 16.61
N THR A 145 -22.90 7.65 16.57
CA THR A 145 -22.14 7.87 15.32
C THR A 145 -20.77 7.20 15.24
N ALA A 146 -20.22 6.69 16.36
CA ALA A 146 -18.96 5.95 16.39
C ALA A 146 -18.97 4.69 15.49
N GLY A 147 -20.16 4.16 15.15
CA GLY A 147 -20.35 3.04 14.23
C GLY A 147 -19.99 3.28 12.76
N LEU A 148 -19.40 4.43 12.40
CA LEU A 148 -18.78 4.66 11.07
C LEU A 148 -17.24 4.58 11.09
N GLY A 149 -16.61 4.35 12.24
CA GLY A 149 -15.18 4.04 12.31
C GLY A 149 -14.90 2.62 11.80
N THR A 150 -13.90 2.45 10.93
CA THR A 150 -13.45 1.12 10.50
C THR A 150 -12.82 0.37 11.68
N ASN A 151 -13.55 -0.61 12.24
CA ASN A 151 -13.10 -1.41 13.38
C ASN A 151 -11.85 -2.24 13.02
N THR A 152 -10.68 -1.75 13.42
CA THR A 152 -9.40 -2.47 13.35
C THR A 152 -9.14 -3.39 14.54
N LYS A 153 -10.04 -3.41 15.54
CA LYS A 153 -10.00 -4.31 16.68
C LYS A 153 -11.00 -5.46 16.53
N LEU A 154 -10.57 -6.68 16.86
CA LEU A 154 -11.45 -7.83 17.05
C LEU A 154 -11.94 -7.84 18.50
N LYS A 155 -13.21 -7.48 18.72
CA LYS A 155 -13.80 -7.39 20.06
C LYS A 155 -14.12 -8.78 20.63
N PHE A 156 -13.24 -9.33 21.45
CA PHE A 156 -13.51 -10.57 22.18
C PHE A 156 -14.06 -10.31 23.59
N VAL A 157 -15.13 -11.02 23.94
CA VAL A 157 -15.82 -10.95 25.23
C VAL A 157 -15.96 -12.36 25.80
N ALA A 158 -15.76 -12.53 27.10
CA ALA A 158 -15.94 -13.80 27.79
C ALA A 158 -17.03 -13.72 28.87
N ALA A 159 -17.88 -14.75 28.91
CA ALA A 159 -18.72 -15.04 30.07
C ALA A 159 -17.91 -15.87 31.07
N SER A 160 -17.78 -15.38 32.30
CA SER A 160 -17.05 -16.06 33.38
C SER A 160 -18.01 -16.81 34.29
N TYR A 161 -17.67 -18.03 34.69
CA TYR A 161 -18.47 -18.90 35.55
C TYR A 161 -17.63 -19.51 36.69
N ASP A 162 -18.25 -19.75 37.84
CA ASP A 162 -17.63 -20.49 38.95
C ASP A 162 -17.65 -22.01 38.72
N VAL A 163 -17.00 -22.75 39.62
CA VAL A 163 -16.93 -24.23 39.58
C VAL A 163 -18.30 -24.90 39.75
N LYS A 164 -19.26 -24.21 40.37
CA LYS A 164 -20.63 -24.70 40.60
C LYS A 164 -21.56 -24.41 39.42
N GLY A 165 -21.07 -23.72 38.38
CA GLY A 165 -21.83 -23.33 37.20
C GLY A 165 -22.55 -21.99 37.30
N ASN A 166 -22.39 -21.24 38.39
CA ASN A 166 -22.95 -19.90 38.54
C ASN A 166 -22.26 -18.93 37.60
N PHE A 167 -23.03 -18.07 36.94
CA PHE A 167 -22.49 -16.96 36.16
C PHE A 167 -21.92 -15.88 37.10
N LEU A 168 -20.68 -15.44 36.83
CA LEU A 168 -19.98 -14.42 37.59
C LEU A 168 -20.14 -13.03 36.96
N LYS A 169 -19.70 -12.88 35.71
CA LYS A 169 -19.74 -11.63 34.94
C LYS A 169 -19.42 -11.84 33.46
N TRP A 170 -19.81 -10.85 32.65
CA TRP A 170 -19.21 -10.59 31.34
C TRP A 170 -17.93 -9.76 31.54
N GLN A 171 -16.90 -10.01 30.73
CA GLN A 171 -15.70 -9.17 30.66
C GLN A 171 -15.09 -9.21 29.25
N THR A 172 -14.44 -8.14 28.80
CA THR A 172 -13.61 -8.16 27.59
C THR A 172 -12.37 -9.02 27.80
N LEU A 173 -11.69 -9.41 26.71
CA LEU A 173 -10.37 -10.07 26.80
C LEU A 173 -9.19 -9.09 26.83
N GLU A 174 -9.43 -7.80 26.52
CA GLU A 174 -8.48 -6.71 26.75
C GLU A 174 -8.03 -6.68 28.23
N GLY A 175 -6.79 -6.26 28.49
CA GLY A 175 -6.11 -6.42 29.77
C GLY A 175 -5.44 -7.79 29.96
N GLY A 176 -5.48 -8.68 28.97
CA GLY A 176 -4.73 -9.95 28.98
C GLY A 176 -5.42 -11.09 29.73
N VAL A 177 -6.76 -11.14 29.74
CA VAL A 177 -7.55 -12.11 30.53
C VAL A 177 -7.19 -13.59 30.28
N LEU A 178 -6.78 -13.97 29.06
CA LEU A 178 -6.32 -15.33 28.72
C LEU A 178 -4.79 -15.46 28.66
N GLN A 179 -4.05 -14.40 28.99
CA GLN A 179 -2.60 -14.29 28.83
C GLN A 179 -1.95 -14.42 30.21
N LEU A 180 -1.56 -15.64 30.58
CA LEU A 180 -0.97 -15.94 31.90
C LEU A 180 0.37 -15.22 32.16
N CYS A 181 1.06 -14.75 31.11
CA CYS A 181 2.31 -14.03 31.22
C CYS A 181 2.07 -12.52 31.44
N PRO A 182 2.64 -11.90 32.50
CA PRO A 182 2.50 -10.48 32.75
C PRO A 182 3.29 -9.63 31.74
N ASP A 183 2.67 -8.54 31.26
CA ASP A 183 3.25 -7.60 30.29
C ASP A 183 2.57 -6.22 30.41
N THR A 184 2.93 -5.25 29.57
CA THR A 184 2.20 -3.97 29.52
C THR A 184 0.83 -4.14 28.87
N GLU A 185 -0.20 -3.45 29.38
CA GLU A 185 -1.57 -3.53 28.85
C GLU A 185 -1.65 -3.25 27.34
N THR A 186 -0.87 -2.28 26.85
CA THR A 186 -0.71 -1.97 25.42
C THR A 186 -0.23 -3.16 24.58
N ARG A 187 0.66 -4.00 25.14
CA ARG A 187 1.20 -5.20 24.49
C ARG A 187 0.26 -6.40 24.63
N LEU A 188 -0.41 -6.56 25.76
CA LEU A 188 -1.46 -7.57 25.95
C LEU A 188 -2.65 -7.34 24.99
N ASN A 189 -3.03 -6.08 24.79
CA ASN A 189 -4.12 -5.68 23.89
C ASN A 189 -3.76 -5.78 22.40
N ALA A 190 -2.48 -5.75 22.03
CA ALA A 190 -2.03 -5.90 20.64
C ALA A 190 -2.47 -7.25 20.02
N ALA A 191 -2.64 -8.30 20.84
CA ALA A 191 -3.17 -9.59 20.44
C ALA A 191 -4.57 -9.54 19.81
N TYR A 192 -5.37 -8.51 20.09
CA TYR A 192 -6.74 -8.35 19.60
C TYR A 192 -6.86 -7.32 18.47
N SER A 193 -5.73 -6.81 17.97
CA SER A 193 -5.65 -5.94 16.79
C SER A 193 -5.64 -6.78 15.51
N PHE A 194 -6.49 -6.42 14.54
CA PHE A 194 -6.63 -7.16 13.29
C PHE A 194 -5.33 -7.13 12.47
N GLY A 195 -4.91 -8.29 11.95
CA GLY A 195 -3.67 -8.46 11.21
C GLY A 195 -2.39 -8.49 12.07
N THR A 196 -2.49 -8.39 13.40
CA THR A 196 -1.32 -8.39 14.29
C THR A 196 -0.99 -9.81 14.77
N THR A 197 0.01 -10.45 14.15
CA THR A 197 0.56 -11.73 14.66
C THR A 197 1.21 -11.51 16.03
N TYR A 198 0.78 -12.27 17.02
CA TYR A 198 1.20 -12.11 18.42
C TYR A 198 1.77 -13.42 18.97
N GLN A 199 2.84 -13.33 19.78
CA GLN A 199 3.34 -14.46 20.56
C GLN A 199 3.95 -13.98 21.87
N GLN A 200 3.66 -14.72 22.94
CA GLN A 200 4.13 -14.45 24.29
C GLN A 200 4.40 -15.79 25.00
N ASN A 201 5.62 -15.99 25.49
CA ASN A 201 6.04 -17.21 26.19
C ASN A 201 6.74 -16.81 27.50
N CYS A 202 6.47 -17.49 28.61
CA CYS A 202 7.16 -17.26 29.88
C CYS A 202 7.22 -18.51 30.78
N GLU A 203 8.02 -18.43 31.84
CA GLU A 203 8.02 -19.39 32.95
C GLU A 203 7.36 -18.75 34.18
N ILE A 204 6.41 -19.45 34.81
CA ILE A 204 5.70 -18.99 36.01
C ILE A 204 5.95 -19.99 37.15
N PRO A 205 6.37 -19.56 38.35
CA PRO A 205 6.55 -20.45 39.50
C PRO A 205 5.19 -20.96 40.01
N ILE A 206 5.13 -22.24 40.42
CA ILE A 206 3.88 -22.88 40.87
C ILE A 206 3.27 -22.15 42.08
N SER A 207 4.10 -21.65 43.01
CA SER A 207 3.64 -20.87 44.16
C SER A 207 2.79 -19.66 43.76
N LYS A 208 3.14 -18.95 42.67
CA LYS A 208 2.33 -17.84 42.14
C LYS A 208 1.04 -18.32 41.46
N ILE A 209 1.10 -19.45 40.74
CA ILE A 209 -0.11 -20.04 40.12
C ILE A 209 -1.16 -20.38 41.21
N LEU A 210 -0.70 -20.89 42.37
CA LEU A 210 -1.56 -21.24 43.50
C LEU A 210 -2.12 -20.02 44.26
N THR A 211 -1.41 -18.89 44.32
CA THR A 211 -1.96 -17.64 44.90
C THR A 211 -2.96 -16.96 43.98
N ASP A 212 -2.68 -16.95 42.69
CA ASP A 212 -3.43 -16.14 41.71
C ASP A 212 -4.68 -16.88 41.21
N PHE A 213 -4.66 -18.23 41.20
CA PHE A 213 -5.77 -19.09 40.78
C PHE A 213 -6.17 -20.15 41.83
N PRO A 214 -6.65 -19.74 43.02
CA PRO A 214 -6.96 -20.66 44.12
C PRO A 214 -8.22 -21.52 43.88
N MET A 215 -9.03 -21.21 42.86
CA MET A 215 -10.13 -22.03 42.35
C MET A 215 -10.24 -21.85 40.82
N PRO A 216 -10.57 -22.90 40.04
CA PRO A 216 -10.78 -22.74 38.60
C PRO A 216 -11.94 -21.79 38.29
N THR A 217 -11.69 -20.86 37.37
CA THR A 217 -12.74 -20.05 36.72
C THR A 217 -12.91 -20.54 35.30
N PHE A 218 -14.16 -20.75 34.88
CA PHE A 218 -14.49 -21.16 33.52
C PHE A 218 -14.84 -19.96 32.66
N TYR A 219 -14.36 -19.94 31.42
CA TYR A 219 -14.64 -18.91 30.43
C TYR A 219 -15.28 -19.53 29.20
N ASP A 220 -16.44 -18.99 28.78
CA ASP A 220 -16.99 -19.19 27.45
C ASP A 220 -16.67 -17.93 26.64
N VAL A 221 -16.01 -18.07 25.48
CA VAL A 221 -15.49 -16.91 24.69
C VAL A 221 -16.37 -16.63 23.48
N TYR A 222 -16.56 -15.34 23.18
CA TYR A 222 -17.38 -14.82 22.09
C TYR A 222 -16.64 -13.72 21.33
N LEU A 223 -16.93 -13.59 20.04
CA LEU A 223 -16.54 -12.47 19.18
C LEU A 223 -17.77 -11.57 19.00
N GLU A 224 -17.70 -10.31 19.42
CA GLU A 224 -18.70 -9.28 19.09
C GLU A 224 -18.45 -8.78 17.67
N TYR A 225 -19.48 -8.82 16.82
CA TYR A 225 -19.46 -8.20 15.50
C TYR A 225 -20.76 -7.41 15.25
N THR A 226 -20.66 -6.37 14.43
CA THR A 226 -21.80 -5.56 13.98
C THR A 226 -22.10 -5.88 12.53
N ASP A 227 -23.35 -6.21 12.23
CA ASP A 227 -23.85 -6.33 10.85
C ASP A 227 -23.93 -4.96 10.15
N GLU A 228 -24.12 -4.93 8.81
CA GLU A 228 -24.32 -3.69 8.05
C GLU A 228 -25.51 -2.86 8.57
N ASN A 229 -26.49 -3.51 9.21
CA ASN A 229 -27.63 -2.88 9.87
C ASN A 229 -27.31 -2.37 11.31
N GLN A 230 -26.03 -2.27 11.70
CA GLN A 230 -25.53 -1.90 13.04
C GLN A 230 -26.04 -2.77 14.22
N HIS A 231 -26.68 -3.91 13.95
CA HIS A 231 -27.08 -4.84 14.98
C HIS A 231 -25.86 -5.57 15.54
N GLN A 232 -25.65 -5.53 16.86
CA GLN A 232 -24.60 -6.25 17.56
C GLN A 232 -24.96 -7.72 17.73
N TYR A 233 -24.08 -8.61 17.28
CA TYR A 233 -24.17 -10.05 17.44
C TYR A 233 -22.94 -10.58 18.18
N ILE A 234 -23.14 -11.61 19.01
CA ILE A 234 -22.06 -12.33 19.67
C ILE A 234 -21.94 -13.75 19.10
N TRP A 235 -20.82 -14.04 18.44
CA TRP A 235 -20.53 -15.36 17.90
C TRP A 235 -19.72 -16.18 18.91
N ALA A 236 -20.19 -17.36 19.31
CA ALA A 236 -19.45 -18.24 20.22
C ALA A 236 -18.18 -18.77 19.52
N VAL A 237 -17.01 -18.52 20.10
CA VAL A 237 -15.71 -18.90 19.53
C VAL A 237 -15.47 -20.40 19.80
N PRO A 238 -15.33 -21.25 18.77
CA PRO A 238 -15.05 -22.67 18.97
C PRO A 238 -13.67 -22.91 19.60
N VAL A 239 -13.59 -23.94 20.44
CA VAL A 239 -12.38 -24.33 21.17
C VAL A 239 -11.97 -25.76 20.83
N LEU A 240 -10.81 -25.93 20.20
CA LEU A 240 -10.13 -27.21 19.96
C LEU A 240 -9.24 -27.55 21.17
N ASN A 241 -9.75 -28.39 22.07
CA ASN A 241 -9.00 -28.90 23.23
C ASN A 241 -8.18 -30.14 22.83
N LEU A 242 -6.86 -30.03 22.78
CA LEU A 242 -5.95 -31.10 22.34
C LEU A 242 -5.88 -32.30 23.31
N ASN A 243 -6.31 -32.12 24.55
CA ASN A 243 -6.34 -33.17 25.59
C ASN A 243 -7.70 -33.90 25.65
N LEU A 244 -8.68 -33.51 24.83
CA LEU A 244 -10.01 -34.12 24.84
C LEU A 244 -9.93 -35.58 24.37
N GLN A 245 -10.30 -36.49 25.27
CA GLN A 245 -10.47 -37.90 24.96
C GLN A 245 -11.96 -38.22 24.72
N HIS A 246 -12.24 -38.95 23.65
CA HIS A 246 -13.54 -39.57 23.41
C HIS A 246 -13.30 -41.05 23.04
N ASN A 247 -14.04 -41.97 23.66
CA ASN A 247 -13.85 -43.43 23.49
C ASN A 247 -12.38 -43.89 23.67
N LYS A 248 -11.65 -43.29 24.63
CA LYS A 248 -10.22 -43.50 24.92
C LYS A 248 -9.23 -43.06 23.82
N ILE A 249 -9.68 -42.29 22.83
CA ILE A 249 -8.83 -41.73 21.76
C ILE A 249 -8.79 -40.21 21.89
N PHE A 250 -7.61 -39.60 21.69
CA PHE A 250 -7.46 -38.14 21.60
C PHE A 250 -7.95 -37.64 20.24
N VAL A 251 -9.23 -37.25 20.16
CA VAL A 251 -9.91 -36.90 18.88
C VAL A 251 -9.37 -35.63 18.22
N ASN A 252 -8.77 -34.73 18.99
CA ASN A 252 -8.35 -33.40 18.54
C ASN A 252 -6.85 -33.30 18.23
N GLN A 253 -6.12 -34.42 18.18
CA GLN A 253 -4.69 -34.47 17.82
C GLN A 253 -4.45 -34.93 16.37
N ASP A 254 -5.49 -35.42 15.69
CA ASP A 254 -5.47 -35.77 14.28
C ASP A 254 -5.51 -34.48 13.43
N SER A 255 -4.76 -34.43 12.31
CA SER A 255 -4.76 -33.26 11.41
C SER A 255 -6.04 -33.13 10.57
N SER A 256 -6.90 -34.15 10.54
CA SER A 256 -8.16 -34.15 9.79
C SER A 256 -9.31 -33.52 10.58
N SER A 257 -9.70 -32.31 10.19
CA SER A 257 -10.75 -31.50 10.85
C SER A 257 -12.13 -32.18 10.93
N GLY A 258 -12.42 -33.13 10.04
CA GLY A 258 -13.67 -33.91 10.05
C GLY A 258 -13.86 -34.85 11.26
N LYS A 259 -12.88 -34.97 12.16
CA LYS A 259 -12.95 -35.77 13.40
C LYS A 259 -12.98 -34.92 14.68
N TRP A 260 -12.76 -33.61 14.58
CA TRP A 260 -12.57 -32.76 15.76
C TRP A 260 -13.87 -32.57 16.54
N LEU A 261 -13.80 -32.78 17.85
CA LEU A 261 -14.88 -32.44 18.78
C LEU A 261 -14.55 -31.09 19.42
N LEU A 262 -15.18 -30.05 18.89
CA LEU A 262 -15.05 -28.68 19.36
C LEU A 262 -15.85 -28.46 20.64
N THR A 263 -15.28 -27.65 21.52
CA THR A 263 -15.83 -27.27 22.83
C THR A 263 -16.08 -25.76 22.87
N ARG A 264 -16.73 -25.26 23.93
CA ARG A 264 -17.06 -23.82 24.12
C ARG A 264 -16.43 -23.20 25.38
N ARG A 265 -16.09 -24.05 26.35
CA ARG A 265 -15.68 -23.68 27.71
C ARG A 265 -14.23 -24.04 27.95
N ILE A 266 -13.45 -23.08 28.44
CA ILE A 266 -12.06 -23.25 28.87
C ILE A 266 -11.88 -22.85 30.33
N PHE A 267 -10.75 -23.24 30.90
CA PHE A 267 -10.20 -22.70 32.15
C PHE A 267 -8.70 -22.51 31.94
N LEU A 268 -8.06 -21.66 32.75
CA LEU A 268 -6.61 -21.43 32.64
C LEU A 268 -5.81 -22.34 33.60
N VAL A 269 -6.35 -22.53 34.80
CA VAL A 269 -5.75 -23.31 35.89
C VAL A 269 -6.87 -24.03 36.63
N ASP A 270 -6.70 -25.33 36.86
CA ASP A 270 -7.45 -26.09 37.84
C ASP A 270 -6.49 -26.55 38.96
N ALA A 271 -6.68 -25.94 40.13
CA ALA A 271 -6.00 -26.24 41.38
C ALA A 271 -6.96 -26.78 42.45
N LEU A 272 -8.12 -27.30 42.04
CA LEU A 272 -9.14 -27.89 42.91
C LEU A 272 -9.19 -29.43 42.74
N SER A 273 -9.22 -29.93 41.51
CA SER A 273 -9.41 -31.37 41.23
C SER A 273 -8.30 -32.29 41.76
N GLY A 274 -7.12 -31.73 42.09
CA GLY A 274 -6.01 -32.46 42.69
C GLY A 274 -5.84 -32.28 44.20
N ARG A 275 -6.82 -31.70 44.92
CA ARG A 275 -6.82 -31.64 46.40
C ARG A 275 -7.33 -32.96 46.96
N GLU A 276 -6.58 -33.54 47.90
CA GLU A 276 -6.95 -34.78 48.58
C GLU A 276 -7.52 -34.48 49.97
N ASN A 277 -8.62 -35.14 50.32
CA ASN A 277 -9.36 -35.05 51.59
C ASN A 277 -10.02 -33.69 51.89
N ASP A 278 -9.25 -32.60 52.05
CA ASP A 278 -9.74 -31.31 52.54
C ASP A 278 -9.66 -30.20 51.48
N LEU A 279 -10.70 -29.36 51.41
CA LEU A 279 -10.75 -28.17 50.53
C LEU A 279 -9.65 -27.13 50.82
N GLY A 280 -9.13 -27.11 52.06
CA GLY A 280 -8.01 -26.26 52.48
C GLY A 280 -6.61 -26.88 52.27
N SER A 281 -6.52 -28.12 51.79
CA SER A 281 -5.23 -28.76 51.50
C SER A 281 -4.56 -28.15 50.26
N GLN A 282 -3.23 -28.31 50.16
CA GLN A 282 -2.52 -28.02 48.91
C GLN A 282 -2.84 -29.13 47.88
N PRO A 283 -3.09 -28.77 46.60
CA PRO A 283 -3.29 -29.78 45.57
C PRO A 283 -1.98 -30.53 45.28
N ARG A 284 -2.10 -31.85 45.14
CA ARG A 284 -1.01 -32.73 44.67
C ARG A 284 -0.78 -32.60 43.17
N LEU A 285 -1.87 -32.42 42.41
CA LEU A 285 -1.85 -32.27 40.96
C LEU A 285 -2.54 -30.95 40.58
N ILE A 286 -1.94 -30.19 39.68
CA ILE A 286 -2.61 -29.06 39.01
C ILE A 286 -2.66 -29.26 37.51
N ARG A 287 -3.74 -28.80 36.88
CA ARG A 287 -3.89 -28.78 35.42
C ARG A 287 -3.83 -27.34 34.92
N VAL A 288 -2.82 -27.03 34.11
CA VAL A 288 -2.56 -25.67 33.61
C VAL A 288 -2.65 -25.65 32.09
N ALA A 289 -3.26 -24.60 31.53
CA ALA A 289 -3.25 -24.32 30.10
C ALA A 289 -1.86 -23.81 29.68
N THR A 290 -1.04 -24.69 29.09
CA THR A 290 0.35 -24.38 28.70
C THR A 290 0.49 -23.79 27.31
N GLN A 291 -0.50 -24.00 26.44
CA GLN A 291 -0.56 -23.38 25.13
C GLN A 291 -1.99 -22.96 24.81
N ILE A 292 -2.17 -21.68 24.48
CA ILE A 292 -3.42 -21.12 23.95
C ILE A 292 -3.06 -20.42 22.64
N SER A 293 -3.64 -20.87 21.51
CA SER A 293 -3.43 -20.24 20.21
C SER A 293 -4.76 -19.88 19.56
N LEU A 294 -4.95 -18.60 19.27
CA LEU A 294 -6.08 -18.09 18.50
C LEU A 294 -5.69 -18.04 17.01
N SER A 295 -6.24 -18.93 16.18
CA SER A 295 -6.04 -18.90 14.73
C SER A 295 -7.20 -18.20 14.03
N ILE A 296 -6.87 -17.29 13.12
CA ILE A 296 -7.81 -16.48 12.34
C ILE A 296 -7.54 -16.75 10.86
N ARG A 297 -8.57 -17.20 10.13
CA ARG A 297 -8.47 -17.57 8.71
C ARG A 297 -9.19 -16.56 7.82
N LEU A 298 -8.48 -16.06 6.81
CA LEU A 298 -9.04 -15.17 5.78
C LEU A 298 -9.87 -15.97 4.77
N VAL A 299 -10.99 -15.40 4.31
CA VAL A 299 -11.83 -15.98 3.26
C VAL A 299 -11.22 -15.64 1.89
N PRO A 300 -10.76 -16.64 1.10
CA PRO A 300 -10.09 -16.38 -0.16
C PRO A 300 -10.99 -15.66 -1.16
N ASN A 301 -10.37 -14.92 -2.08
CA ASN A 301 -11.03 -14.16 -3.16
C ASN A 301 -12.01 -13.06 -2.72
N THR A 302 -12.06 -12.68 -1.43
CA THR A 302 -12.86 -11.54 -0.96
C THR A 302 -12.07 -10.23 -0.98
N LYS A 303 -12.55 -9.22 -1.74
CA LYS A 303 -11.93 -7.88 -1.76
C LYS A 303 -12.10 -7.10 -0.45
N ASN A 304 -13.03 -7.52 0.40
CA ASN A 304 -13.43 -6.83 1.62
C ASN A 304 -12.72 -7.36 2.88
N GLY A 305 -11.85 -8.37 2.76
CA GLY A 305 -11.06 -8.88 3.88
C GLY A 305 -11.84 -9.74 4.89
N ASN A 306 -12.86 -10.47 4.43
CA ASN A 306 -13.71 -11.29 5.29
C ASN A 306 -12.89 -12.39 5.99
N ILE A 307 -13.26 -12.75 7.23
CA ILE A 307 -12.68 -13.86 7.98
C ILE A 307 -13.70 -14.96 8.25
N TYR A 308 -13.22 -16.19 8.38
CA TYR A 308 -13.95 -17.27 9.04
C TYR A 308 -13.98 -17.03 10.56
N PRO A 309 -14.96 -17.62 11.30
CA PRO A 309 -14.95 -17.59 12.76
C PRO A 309 -13.60 -18.04 13.33
N PRO A 310 -12.96 -17.25 14.21
CA PRO A 310 -11.68 -17.62 14.82
C PRO A 310 -11.78 -18.94 15.60
N LEU A 311 -10.67 -19.67 15.69
CA LEU A 311 -10.57 -20.93 16.41
C LEU A 311 -9.56 -20.80 17.55
N ILE A 312 -9.97 -21.12 18.78
CA ILE A 312 -9.04 -21.22 19.92
C ILE A 312 -8.57 -22.67 20.02
N THR A 313 -7.26 -22.90 19.91
CA THR A 313 -6.64 -24.19 20.23
C THR A 313 -6.05 -24.10 21.63
N ILE A 314 -6.33 -25.09 22.49
CA ILE A 314 -5.84 -25.13 23.87
C ILE A 314 -5.21 -26.48 24.21
N ALA A 315 -4.04 -26.43 24.82
CA ALA A 315 -3.34 -27.57 25.41
C ALA A 315 -3.22 -27.39 26.92
N TYR A 316 -3.50 -28.46 27.65
CA TYR A 316 -3.37 -28.57 29.10
C TYR A 316 -2.21 -29.52 29.47
N SER A 317 -1.48 -29.21 30.53
CA SER A 317 -0.55 -30.15 31.17
C SER A 317 -0.93 -30.43 32.60
N ASP A 318 -0.81 -31.70 33.01
CA ASP A 318 -0.94 -32.13 34.40
C ASP A 318 0.43 -32.11 35.08
N ILE A 319 0.54 -31.44 36.22
CA ILE A 319 1.80 -31.15 36.92
C ILE A 319 1.71 -31.67 38.36
N ASP A 320 2.60 -32.59 38.70
CA ASP A 320 2.77 -33.20 40.04
C ASP A 320 3.60 -32.25 40.94
N ILE A 321 2.97 -31.77 42.00
CA ILE A 321 3.54 -30.78 42.92
C ILE A 321 4.35 -31.50 44.00
N LYS A 322 5.64 -31.13 44.09
CA LYS A 322 6.61 -31.63 45.05
C LYS A 322 7.18 -30.50 45.90
N ASP A 323 7.55 -29.40 45.24
CA ASP A 323 8.11 -28.20 45.86
C ASP A 323 7.58 -26.95 45.09
N PRO A 324 6.51 -26.29 45.58
CA PRO A 324 5.89 -25.15 44.88
C PRO A 324 6.83 -23.95 44.58
N ASN A 325 7.96 -23.86 45.30
CA ASN A 325 8.92 -22.77 45.19
C ASN A 325 10.12 -23.06 44.27
N SER A 326 10.35 -24.32 43.87
CA SER A 326 11.44 -24.69 42.94
C SER A 326 10.94 -25.10 41.55
N GLN A 327 9.66 -25.42 41.41
CA GLN A 327 9.03 -25.80 40.15
C GLN A 327 8.45 -24.60 39.40
N SER A 328 8.81 -24.45 38.12
CA SER A 328 8.20 -23.50 37.16
C SER A 328 7.40 -24.22 36.07
N VAL A 329 6.45 -23.52 35.47
CA VAL A 329 5.61 -23.99 34.36
C VAL A 329 5.84 -23.09 33.15
N LYS A 330 6.08 -23.71 31.98
CA LYS A 330 6.14 -23.00 30.70
C LYS A 330 4.74 -22.81 30.15
N VAL A 331 4.36 -21.55 29.94
CA VAL A 331 3.07 -21.19 29.33
C VAL A 331 3.30 -20.30 28.11
N SER A 332 2.40 -20.41 27.14
CA SER A 332 2.49 -19.75 25.84
C SER A 332 1.11 -19.31 25.35
N PHE A 333 1.05 -18.09 24.82
CA PHE A 333 -0.12 -17.51 24.18
C PHE A 333 0.27 -16.98 22.79
N SER A 334 -0.51 -17.30 21.75
CA SER A 334 -0.26 -16.84 20.39
C SER A 334 -1.54 -16.48 19.62
N VAL A 335 -1.40 -15.56 18.67
CA VAL A 335 -2.44 -15.21 17.69
C VAL A 335 -1.83 -15.32 16.30
N THR A 336 -2.38 -16.21 15.48
CA THR A 336 -1.88 -16.53 14.14
C THR A 336 -2.90 -16.21 13.06
N TYR A 337 -2.43 -15.56 11.99
CA TYR A 337 -3.23 -15.29 10.80
C TYR A 337 -2.85 -16.29 9.70
N GLU A 338 -3.83 -17.05 9.24
CA GLU A 338 -3.67 -18.05 8.20
C GLU A 338 -4.39 -17.62 6.91
N MET A 339 -3.65 -17.64 5.80
CA MET A 339 -4.16 -17.38 4.45
C MET A 339 -3.88 -18.60 3.59
N ASP A 340 -4.88 -19.04 2.83
CA ASP A 340 -4.72 -20.16 1.91
C ASP A 340 -3.78 -19.78 0.75
N GLN A 341 -2.58 -20.37 0.73
CA GLN A 341 -1.63 -20.27 -0.38
C GLN A 341 -1.81 -21.41 -1.40
N GLY A 342 -2.88 -22.21 -1.28
CA GLY A 342 -3.15 -23.41 -2.07
C GLY A 342 -3.05 -23.20 -3.58
N GLU A 343 -3.51 -22.06 -4.11
CA GLU A 343 -3.37 -21.77 -5.55
C GLU A 343 -1.89 -21.62 -5.98
N ALA A 344 -1.08 -20.89 -5.21
CA ALA A 344 0.34 -20.70 -5.49
C ALA A 344 1.16 -21.99 -5.30
N HIS A 345 0.79 -22.82 -4.31
CA HIS A 345 1.34 -24.16 -4.15
C HIS A 345 0.96 -25.05 -5.32
N VAL A 346 -0.32 -25.16 -5.67
CA VAL A 346 -0.79 -25.97 -6.82
C VAL A 346 -0.15 -25.54 -8.13
N GLN A 347 0.01 -24.25 -8.40
CA GLN A 347 0.73 -23.77 -9.60
C GLN A 347 2.22 -24.19 -9.58
N THR A 348 2.88 -24.14 -8.42
CA THR A 348 4.28 -24.57 -8.24
C THR A 348 4.43 -26.09 -8.35
N ASP A 349 3.50 -26.85 -7.79
CA ASP A 349 3.47 -28.32 -7.81
C ASP A 349 3.15 -28.86 -9.21
N ILE A 350 2.26 -28.19 -9.97
CA ILE A 350 2.04 -28.47 -11.39
C ILE A 350 3.31 -28.22 -12.20
N ALA A 351 3.99 -27.08 -11.98
CA ALA A 351 5.25 -26.77 -12.67
C ALA A 351 6.35 -27.80 -12.33
N LEU A 352 6.48 -28.19 -11.07
CA LEU A 352 7.43 -29.21 -10.60
C LEU A 352 7.09 -30.60 -11.14
N GLY A 353 5.81 -30.99 -11.17
CA GLY A 353 5.35 -32.28 -11.70
C GLY A 353 5.60 -32.40 -13.21
N VAL A 354 5.27 -31.37 -13.98
CA VAL A 354 5.47 -31.36 -15.45
C VAL A 354 6.96 -31.34 -15.80
N LEU A 355 7.75 -30.45 -15.19
CA LEU A 355 9.18 -30.35 -15.48
C LEU A 355 9.97 -31.55 -14.89
N GLY A 356 9.58 -32.06 -13.73
CA GLY A 356 10.13 -33.28 -13.13
C GLY A 356 9.86 -34.53 -13.99
N GLY A 357 8.64 -34.67 -14.53
CA GLY A 357 8.33 -35.74 -15.49
C GLY A 357 9.19 -35.68 -16.75
N LEU A 358 9.42 -34.46 -17.28
CA LEU A 358 10.35 -34.25 -18.39
C LEU A 358 11.81 -34.57 -18.01
N ALA A 359 12.25 -34.27 -16.77
CA ALA A 359 13.57 -34.64 -16.27
C ALA A 359 13.77 -36.17 -16.14
N VAL A 360 12.73 -36.93 -15.75
CA VAL A 360 12.75 -38.41 -15.78
C VAL A 360 12.95 -38.91 -17.21
N LEU A 361 12.19 -38.38 -18.19
CA LEU A 361 12.33 -38.78 -19.59
C LEU A 361 13.72 -38.44 -20.17
N LEU A 362 14.24 -37.24 -19.87
CA LEU A 362 15.57 -36.81 -20.32
C LEU A 362 16.70 -37.66 -19.69
N SER A 363 16.62 -37.97 -18.40
CA SER A 363 17.63 -38.81 -17.72
C SER A 363 17.56 -40.28 -18.16
N LEU A 364 16.36 -40.81 -18.46
CA LEU A 364 16.21 -42.10 -19.13
C LEU A 364 16.86 -42.12 -20.51
N LEU A 365 16.62 -41.10 -21.35
CA LEU A 365 17.22 -40.98 -22.68
C LEU A 365 18.75 -40.85 -22.61
N LYS A 366 19.29 -40.07 -21.66
CA LYS A 366 20.74 -39.97 -21.39
C LYS A 366 21.33 -41.32 -20.97
N THR A 367 20.63 -42.06 -20.11
CA THR A 367 21.06 -43.39 -19.64
C THR A 367 21.04 -44.41 -20.79
N ALA A 368 19.98 -44.43 -21.61
CA ALA A 368 19.89 -45.29 -22.79
C ALA A 368 20.99 -44.96 -23.82
N GLY A 369 21.26 -43.68 -24.06
CA GLY A 369 22.35 -43.21 -24.93
C GLY A 369 23.75 -43.48 -24.37
N TRP A 370 23.93 -43.53 -23.04
CA TRP A 370 25.15 -44.00 -22.40
C TRP A 370 25.31 -45.52 -22.53
N LYS A 371 24.26 -46.30 -22.23
CA LYS A 371 24.26 -47.76 -22.30
C LYS A 371 24.50 -48.28 -23.72
N ARG A 372 23.86 -47.67 -24.73
CA ARG A 372 24.12 -47.96 -26.16
C ARG A 372 25.58 -47.76 -26.58
N ARG A 373 26.29 -46.78 -26.00
CA ARG A 373 27.72 -46.55 -26.26
C ARG A 373 28.65 -47.56 -25.58
N ILE A 374 28.14 -48.33 -24.61
CA ILE A 374 28.88 -49.41 -23.93
C ILE A 374 28.62 -50.78 -24.57
N GLY A 375 27.56 -50.93 -25.36
CA GLY A 375 27.24 -52.17 -26.06
C GLY A 375 26.70 -53.31 -25.20
N SER A 376 26.58 -53.14 -23.88
CA SER A 376 26.00 -54.12 -22.97
C SER A 376 24.46 -54.18 -23.12
N PRO A 377 23.85 -55.36 -23.30
CA PRO A 377 22.40 -55.52 -23.50
C PRO A 377 21.58 -55.61 -22.20
N MET A 378 22.19 -55.84 -21.03
CA MET A 378 21.48 -56.08 -19.76
C MET A 378 21.50 -54.87 -18.82
N ILE A 379 20.46 -54.73 -17.99
CA ILE A 379 20.31 -53.59 -17.05
C ILE A 379 21.05 -53.90 -15.75
N ASP A 380 22.38 -53.73 -15.78
CA ASP A 380 23.24 -53.91 -14.61
C ASP A 380 22.98 -52.82 -13.55
N LEU A 381 23.29 -53.09 -12.27
CA LEU A 381 23.20 -52.11 -11.17
C LEU A 381 23.96 -50.80 -11.48
N GLN A 382 25.09 -50.87 -12.18
CA GLN A 382 25.84 -49.70 -12.65
C GLN A 382 25.00 -48.78 -13.57
N THR A 383 24.08 -49.36 -14.34
CA THR A 383 23.14 -48.64 -15.21
C THR A 383 22.10 -47.88 -14.38
N VAL A 384 21.59 -48.51 -13.31
CA VAL A 384 20.65 -47.89 -12.36
C VAL A 384 21.33 -46.74 -11.60
N MET A 385 22.55 -46.95 -11.11
CA MET A 385 23.33 -45.90 -10.45
C MET A 385 23.63 -44.72 -11.40
N LYS A 386 23.91 -44.98 -12.69
CA LYS A 386 24.05 -43.91 -13.69
C LYS A 386 22.74 -43.18 -13.99
N PHE A 387 21.61 -43.88 -14.03
CA PHE A 387 20.30 -43.24 -14.14
C PHE A 387 20.04 -42.30 -12.95
N LEU A 388 20.26 -42.76 -11.72
CA LEU A 388 20.06 -41.94 -10.51
C LEU A 388 20.95 -40.67 -10.52
N VAL A 389 22.21 -40.77 -10.94
CA VAL A 389 23.11 -39.61 -11.06
C VAL A 389 22.66 -38.64 -12.17
N TYR A 390 22.23 -39.13 -13.33
CA TYR A 390 21.69 -38.25 -14.38
C TYR A 390 20.35 -37.62 -13.98
N TYR A 391 19.48 -38.36 -13.30
CA TYR A 391 18.19 -37.87 -12.82
C TYR A 391 18.37 -36.81 -11.72
N ALA A 392 19.26 -37.02 -10.76
CA ALA A 392 19.57 -36.01 -9.74
C ALA A 392 20.09 -34.70 -10.37
N GLY A 393 20.94 -34.79 -11.39
CA GLY A 393 21.42 -33.62 -12.13
C GLY A 393 20.31 -32.90 -12.91
N ASP A 394 19.42 -33.64 -13.58
CA ASP A 394 18.31 -33.05 -14.33
C ASP A 394 17.21 -32.48 -13.42
N LEU A 395 16.94 -33.11 -12.28
CA LEU A 395 16.03 -32.61 -11.26
C LEU A 395 16.57 -31.34 -10.57
N ALA A 396 17.88 -31.26 -10.31
CA ALA A 396 18.51 -30.04 -9.78
C ALA A 396 18.36 -28.85 -10.75
N ASN A 397 18.49 -29.09 -12.07
CA ASN A 397 18.22 -28.08 -13.09
C ASN A 397 16.75 -27.61 -13.07
N VAL A 398 15.80 -28.52 -12.87
CA VAL A 398 14.36 -28.19 -12.75
C VAL A 398 14.09 -27.31 -11.53
N PHE A 399 14.59 -27.69 -10.34
CA PHE A 399 14.44 -26.87 -9.13
C PHE A 399 15.03 -25.46 -9.32
N PHE A 400 16.24 -25.37 -9.87
CA PHE A 400 16.88 -24.08 -10.16
C PHE A 400 16.02 -23.19 -11.09
N ILE A 401 15.49 -23.75 -12.18
CA ILE A 401 14.63 -23.03 -13.12
C ILE A 401 13.35 -22.52 -12.44
N ILE A 402 12.70 -23.34 -11.62
CA ILE A 402 11.47 -22.95 -10.92
C ILE A 402 11.75 -21.84 -9.90
N THR A 403 12.71 -22.04 -8.98
CA THR A 403 12.98 -21.07 -7.91
C THR A 403 13.52 -19.73 -8.43
N VAL A 404 14.39 -19.74 -9.45
CA VAL A 404 14.86 -18.50 -10.09
C VAL A 404 13.74 -17.84 -10.91
N GLY A 405 12.91 -18.62 -11.59
CA GLY A 405 11.77 -18.12 -12.36
C GLY A 405 10.73 -17.40 -11.50
N THR A 406 10.29 -18.01 -10.40
CA THR A 406 9.33 -17.39 -9.47
C THR A 406 9.92 -16.20 -8.73
N GLY A 407 11.19 -16.27 -8.31
CA GLY A 407 11.90 -15.14 -7.70
C GLY A 407 12.01 -13.93 -8.62
N LEU A 408 12.39 -14.14 -9.89
CA LEU A 408 12.45 -13.07 -10.89
C LEU A 408 11.06 -12.49 -11.22
N TYR A 409 10.02 -13.34 -11.30
CA TYR A 409 8.65 -12.89 -11.53
C TYR A 409 8.18 -11.91 -10.45
N TRP A 410 8.29 -12.29 -9.17
CA TRP A 410 7.88 -11.43 -8.05
C TRP A 410 8.72 -10.14 -7.98
N LEU A 411 10.03 -10.23 -8.22
CA LEU A 411 10.92 -9.07 -8.25
C LEU A 411 10.52 -8.07 -9.35
N ILE A 412 10.17 -8.55 -10.55
CA ILE A 412 9.69 -7.71 -11.65
C ILE A 412 8.32 -7.10 -11.31
N PHE A 413 7.38 -7.90 -10.81
CA PHE A 413 6.03 -7.46 -10.45
C PHE A 413 6.05 -6.33 -9.41
N PHE A 414 6.72 -6.53 -8.27
CA PHE A 414 6.76 -5.52 -7.21
C PHE A 414 7.55 -4.26 -7.61
N LYS A 415 8.58 -4.37 -8.45
CA LYS A 415 9.32 -3.19 -8.96
C LYS A 415 8.51 -2.39 -9.97
N ALA A 416 7.76 -3.05 -10.86
CA ALA A 416 6.82 -2.38 -11.76
C ALA A 416 5.71 -1.66 -10.97
N LEU A 417 5.17 -2.29 -9.93
CA LEU A 417 4.18 -1.69 -9.03
C LEU A 417 4.75 -0.48 -8.27
N GLN A 418 5.99 -0.59 -7.75
CA GLN A 418 6.68 0.54 -7.09
C GLN A 418 6.88 1.72 -8.04
N PHE A 419 7.33 1.47 -9.27
CA PHE A 419 7.50 2.51 -10.29
C PHE A 419 6.16 3.14 -10.68
N LEU A 420 5.12 2.34 -10.92
CA LEU A 420 3.78 2.85 -11.25
C LEU A 420 3.19 3.71 -10.13
N HIS A 421 3.30 3.28 -8.86
CA HIS A 421 2.86 4.06 -7.72
C HIS A 421 3.61 5.40 -7.62
N LYS A 422 4.94 5.39 -7.81
CA LYS A 422 5.75 6.62 -7.86
C LYS A 422 5.35 7.52 -9.02
N LEU A 423 5.14 6.99 -10.22
CA LEU A 423 4.71 7.76 -11.39
C LEU A 423 3.33 8.40 -11.16
N ILE A 424 2.36 7.66 -10.61
CA ILE A 424 1.04 8.17 -10.25
C ILE A 424 1.17 9.29 -9.21
N SER A 425 1.88 9.04 -8.10
CA SER A 425 2.14 10.06 -7.08
C SER A 425 2.84 11.30 -7.64
N GLN A 426 3.65 11.15 -8.70
CA GLN A 426 4.35 12.25 -9.37
C GLN A 426 3.51 13.05 -10.39
N ILE A 427 2.37 12.53 -10.83
CA ILE A 427 1.42 13.28 -11.69
C ILE A 427 0.22 13.85 -10.90
N THR A 428 0.01 13.44 -9.65
CA THR A 428 -1.13 13.87 -8.80
C THR A 428 -0.79 14.89 -7.71
N ILE A 429 0.43 15.46 -7.66
CA ILE A 429 0.77 16.51 -6.67
C ILE A 429 -0.13 17.72 -6.84
N ASP A 430 -0.62 18.25 -5.73
CA ASP A 430 -1.29 19.55 -5.66
C ASP A 430 -0.23 20.65 -5.52
N ILE A 431 -0.19 21.57 -6.49
CA ILE A 431 0.80 22.66 -6.59
C ILE A 431 0.07 24.00 -6.48
N PHE A 432 0.51 24.85 -5.57
CA PHE A 432 -0.03 26.20 -5.39
C PHE A 432 1.10 27.25 -5.38
N PHE A 433 0.91 28.35 -6.09
CA PHE A 433 1.84 29.48 -6.13
C PHE A 433 1.33 30.64 -5.27
N ILE A 434 2.19 31.18 -4.42
CA ILE A 434 1.92 32.27 -3.48
C ILE A 434 2.67 33.50 -3.98
N ASP A 435 2.01 34.32 -4.80
CA ASP A 435 2.55 35.60 -5.26
C ASP A 435 2.42 36.65 -4.15
N TRP A 436 3.55 37.24 -3.77
CA TRP A 436 3.66 38.22 -2.68
C TRP A 436 3.66 39.68 -3.15
N GLU A 437 3.68 39.93 -4.47
CA GLU A 437 3.71 41.29 -5.04
C GLU A 437 2.42 42.07 -4.73
N ARG A 438 2.55 43.38 -4.49
CA ARG A 438 1.42 44.26 -4.15
C ARG A 438 0.99 45.13 -5.33
N PRO A 439 -0.32 45.44 -5.46
CA PRO A 439 -0.83 46.31 -6.52
C PRO A 439 -0.25 47.74 -6.44
N LYS A 440 0.56 48.13 -7.43
CA LYS A 440 1.22 49.45 -7.49
C LYS A 440 0.29 50.50 -8.10
N GLY A 441 -0.37 51.28 -7.25
CA GLY A 441 -1.12 52.49 -7.64
C GLY A 441 -2.64 52.29 -7.81
N LYS A 442 -3.31 53.38 -8.22
CA LYS A 442 -4.77 53.50 -8.33
C LYS A 442 -5.15 54.10 -9.69
N VAL A 443 -6.07 53.46 -10.39
CA VAL A 443 -6.65 53.92 -11.66
C VAL A 443 -8.09 54.36 -11.42
N LEU A 444 -8.46 55.52 -11.97
CA LEU A 444 -9.82 56.03 -11.95
C LEU A 444 -10.63 55.29 -13.02
N LYS A 445 -11.56 54.41 -12.63
CA LYS A 445 -12.56 53.89 -13.56
C LYS A 445 -13.75 54.85 -13.59
N ALA A 446 -14.04 55.38 -14.78
CA ALA A 446 -15.37 55.91 -15.08
C ALA A 446 -16.38 54.76 -15.07
N VAL A 447 -17.60 55.04 -14.61
CA VAL A 447 -18.72 54.11 -14.62
C VAL A 447 -19.80 54.70 -15.52
N GLU A 448 -20.25 53.95 -16.52
CA GLU A 448 -21.42 54.33 -17.30
C GLU A 448 -22.67 54.16 -16.42
N GLY A 449 -23.34 55.27 -16.09
CA GLY A 449 -24.62 55.27 -15.36
C GLY A 449 -24.74 56.39 -14.31
N GLU A 450 -23.73 56.58 -13.46
CA GLU A 450 -23.75 57.57 -12.37
C GLU A 450 -22.41 58.30 -12.23
N GLY A 451 -22.45 59.60 -11.90
CA GLY A 451 -21.29 60.51 -11.88
C GLY A 451 -20.27 60.30 -10.75
N GLY A 452 -20.11 59.09 -10.22
CA GLY A 452 -19.20 58.76 -9.13
C GLY A 452 -17.90 58.08 -9.58
N VAL A 453 -16.80 58.84 -9.63
CA VAL A 453 -15.48 58.28 -9.99
C VAL A 453 -14.97 57.34 -8.90
N ARG A 454 -14.77 56.05 -9.21
CA ARG A 454 -14.21 55.06 -8.28
C ARG A 454 -12.75 54.74 -8.62
N SER A 455 -11.88 54.86 -7.61
CA SER A 455 -10.46 54.47 -7.68
C SER A 455 -10.34 52.95 -7.49
N ALA A 456 -10.03 52.22 -8.57
CA ALA A 456 -9.64 50.81 -8.50
C ALA A 456 -8.11 50.69 -8.33
N THR A 457 -7.62 49.67 -7.63
CA THR A 457 -6.19 49.35 -7.59
C THR A 457 -5.72 48.75 -8.92
N VAL A 458 -4.48 49.04 -9.32
CA VAL A 458 -3.85 48.42 -10.49
C VAL A 458 -3.64 46.92 -10.21
N PRO A 459 -4.10 45.99 -11.06
CA PRO A 459 -3.84 44.56 -10.85
C PRO A 459 -2.36 44.22 -10.98
N VAL A 460 -1.91 43.21 -10.22
CA VAL A 460 -0.52 42.74 -10.20
C VAL A 460 -0.16 42.00 -11.50
N SER A 461 1.10 42.14 -11.94
CA SER A 461 1.63 41.46 -13.12
C SER A 461 1.72 39.94 -12.90
N ILE A 462 0.97 39.16 -13.69
CA ILE A 462 0.92 37.69 -13.63
C ILE A 462 2.11 37.00 -14.33
N TRP A 463 2.92 37.74 -15.10
CA TRP A 463 4.01 37.16 -15.91
C TRP A 463 5.06 36.42 -15.07
N ARG A 464 5.32 36.85 -13.83
CA ARG A 464 6.22 36.15 -12.89
C ARG A 464 5.69 34.76 -12.55
N THR A 465 4.38 34.60 -12.38
CA THR A 465 3.74 33.30 -12.13
C THR A 465 3.83 32.39 -13.35
N TYR A 466 3.65 32.92 -14.56
CA TYR A 466 3.89 32.16 -15.80
C TYR A 466 5.36 31.72 -15.90
N PHE A 467 6.32 32.60 -15.57
CA PHE A 467 7.74 32.28 -15.65
C PHE A 467 8.14 31.15 -14.67
N VAL A 468 7.74 31.26 -13.39
CA VAL A 468 7.94 30.19 -12.39
C VAL A 468 7.21 28.89 -12.76
N ALA A 469 6.04 28.98 -13.40
CA ALA A 469 5.32 27.80 -13.88
C ALA A 469 6.04 27.09 -15.05
N ASN A 470 6.65 27.84 -15.97
CA ASN A 470 7.41 27.29 -17.09
C ASN A 470 8.70 26.61 -16.62
N GLU A 471 9.44 27.25 -15.73
CA GLU A 471 10.67 26.68 -15.15
C GLU A 471 10.35 25.44 -14.29
N TRP A 472 9.21 25.44 -13.58
CA TRP A 472 8.70 24.22 -12.94
C TRP A 472 8.24 23.15 -13.97
N ASN A 473 7.78 23.53 -15.16
CA ASN A 473 7.45 22.59 -16.24
C ASN A 473 8.71 21.88 -16.76
N GLU A 474 9.80 22.62 -16.97
CA GLU A 474 11.08 22.07 -17.43
C GLU A 474 11.67 21.06 -16.42
N ILE A 475 11.84 21.46 -15.15
CA ILE A 475 12.53 20.62 -14.14
C ILE A 475 11.79 19.32 -13.78
N GLN A 476 10.50 19.19 -14.11
CA GLN A 476 9.72 17.98 -13.84
C GLN A 476 10.28 16.70 -14.48
N THR A 477 10.96 16.80 -15.62
CA THR A 477 11.57 15.65 -16.32
C THR A 477 13.10 15.66 -16.35
N VAL A 478 13.74 16.62 -15.69
CA VAL A 478 15.21 16.69 -15.59
C VAL A 478 15.73 15.49 -14.79
N ARG A 479 16.76 14.84 -15.35
CA ARG A 479 17.48 13.68 -14.81
C ARG A 479 18.95 14.02 -14.62
N LYS A 480 19.58 13.45 -13.58
CA LYS A 480 21.04 13.49 -13.36
C LYS A 480 21.78 12.56 -14.33
N ILE A 481 21.13 11.44 -14.70
CA ILE A 481 21.63 10.47 -15.67
C ILE A 481 21.07 10.85 -17.05
N ASN A 482 21.94 11.02 -18.04
CA ASN A 482 21.48 11.24 -19.41
C ASN A 482 21.07 9.88 -20.03
N PRO A 483 19.78 9.65 -20.36
CA PRO A 483 19.29 8.35 -20.81
C PRO A 483 19.91 7.92 -22.15
N LEU A 484 20.05 8.85 -23.09
CA LEU A 484 20.68 8.60 -24.39
C LEU A 484 22.16 8.20 -24.21
N PHE A 485 22.91 8.93 -23.40
CA PHE A 485 24.31 8.63 -23.13
C PHE A 485 24.50 7.31 -22.36
N GLN A 486 23.63 7.01 -21.40
CA GLN A 486 23.60 5.71 -20.69
C GLN A 486 23.43 4.55 -21.68
N VAL A 487 22.39 4.60 -22.52
CA VAL A 487 22.08 3.52 -23.47
C VAL A 487 23.17 3.36 -24.53
N LEU A 488 23.68 4.47 -25.10
CA LEU A 488 24.75 4.44 -26.10
C LEU A 488 26.07 3.94 -25.52
N THR A 489 26.43 4.32 -24.30
CA THR A 489 27.69 3.87 -23.66
C THR A 489 27.64 2.38 -23.32
N VAL A 490 26.51 1.88 -22.80
CA VAL A 490 26.29 0.44 -22.57
C VAL A 490 26.42 -0.33 -23.89
N LEU A 491 25.74 0.14 -24.96
CA LEU A 491 25.78 -0.52 -26.26
C LEU A 491 27.18 -0.51 -26.89
N PHE A 492 27.91 0.61 -26.76
CA PHE A 492 29.29 0.75 -27.23
C PHE A 492 30.23 -0.24 -26.54
N LEU A 493 30.16 -0.39 -25.22
CA LEU A 493 31.00 -1.37 -24.51
C LEU A 493 30.64 -2.81 -24.87
N LEU A 494 29.35 -3.14 -24.95
CA LEU A 494 28.87 -4.49 -25.28
C LEU A 494 29.25 -4.91 -26.72
N GLU A 495 28.94 -4.08 -27.71
CA GLU A 495 29.06 -4.43 -29.13
C GLU A 495 30.40 -4.01 -29.77
N VAL A 496 30.88 -2.79 -29.50
CA VAL A 496 32.04 -2.20 -30.20
C VAL A 496 33.36 -2.53 -29.49
N VAL A 497 33.42 -2.39 -28.17
CA VAL A 497 34.57 -2.83 -27.36
C VAL A 497 34.56 -4.36 -27.16
N GLY A 498 33.42 -5.01 -27.38
CA GLY A 498 33.30 -6.46 -27.41
C GLY A 498 33.09 -7.12 -26.05
N PHE A 499 32.60 -6.40 -25.03
CA PHE A 499 32.29 -7.01 -23.72
C PHE A 499 31.29 -8.17 -23.81
N LYS A 500 30.47 -8.25 -24.88
CA LYS A 500 29.66 -9.44 -25.19
C LYS A 500 30.46 -10.74 -25.25
N ASN A 501 31.75 -10.69 -25.61
CA ASN A 501 32.61 -11.86 -25.72
C ASN A 501 32.93 -12.47 -24.34
N LEU A 502 32.81 -11.70 -23.26
CA LEU A 502 32.92 -12.22 -21.88
C LEU A 502 31.69 -13.05 -21.45
N ALA A 503 30.61 -13.05 -22.24
CA ALA A 503 29.41 -13.86 -22.00
C ALA A 503 29.39 -15.20 -22.77
N LEU A 504 30.47 -15.54 -23.49
CA LEU A 504 30.63 -16.82 -24.19
C LEU A 504 30.86 -17.97 -23.19
N MET A 505 30.45 -19.20 -23.54
CA MET A 505 30.80 -20.42 -22.79
C MET A 505 32.25 -20.86 -23.10
N ASP A 506 33.22 -20.02 -22.74
CA ASP A 506 34.63 -20.14 -23.11
C ASP A 506 35.52 -19.71 -21.92
N SER A 507 36.77 -20.20 -21.85
CA SER A 507 37.71 -19.85 -20.77
C SER A 507 38.54 -18.58 -21.07
N SER A 508 38.49 -18.05 -22.29
CA SER A 508 39.23 -16.84 -22.65
C SER A 508 38.55 -15.56 -22.14
N SER A 509 39.30 -14.68 -21.47
CA SER A 509 38.85 -13.34 -21.08
C SER A 509 39.11 -12.27 -22.16
N SER A 510 39.34 -12.65 -23.43
CA SER A 510 39.69 -11.71 -24.49
C SER A 510 38.48 -10.94 -25.02
N LEU A 511 38.53 -9.61 -24.93
CA LEU A 511 37.52 -8.71 -25.51
C LEU A 511 37.51 -8.76 -27.05
N SER A 512 38.67 -8.93 -27.68
CA SER A 512 38.80 -9.08 -29.14
C SER A 512 38.97 -10.54 -29.55
N ARG A 513 38.37 -10.93 -30.69
CA ARG A 513 38.47 -12.25 -31.33
C ARG A 513 38.88 -12.05 -32.79
N SER A 514 39.71 -12.94 -33.31
CA SER A 514 40.04 -12.95 -34.74
C SER A 514 38.88 -13.56 -35.55
N PRO A 515 38.53 -13.04 -36.74
CA PRO A 515 37.38 -13.51 -37.52
C PRO A 515 37.29 -15.04 -37.81
N PRO A 516 38.40 -15.80 -38.01
CA PRO A 516 38.31 -17.24 -38.24
C PRO A 516 38.28 -18.08 -36.95
N SER A 517 38.24 -17.47 -35.76
CA SER A 517 38.20 -18.21 -34.49
C SER A 517 36.79 -18.76 -34.19
N TYR A 518 36.73 -19.97 -33.62
CA TYR A 518 35.48 -20.57 -33.17
C TYR A 518 34.81 -19.72 -32.08
N ILE A 519 33.48 -19.62 -32.15
CA ILE A 519 32.65 -18.85 -31.21
C ILE A 519 31.74 -19.84 -30.47
N ALA A 520 31.95 -19.97 -29.16
CA ALA A 520 31.08 -20.75 -28.29
C ALA A 520 29.69 -20.10 -28.14
N PRO A 521 28.62 -20.84 -27.79
CA PRO A 521 27.33 -20.22 -27.49
C PRO A 521 27.41 -19.28 -26.27
N TYR A 522 26.56 -18.25 -26.23
CA TYR A 522 26.46 -17.35 -25.07
C TYR A 522 25.80 -18.05 -23.88
N SER A 523 26.35 -17.89 -22.68
CA SER A 523 25.69 -18.23 -21.43
C SER A 523 24.70 -17.13 -21.03
N ARG A 524 23.42 -17.48 -20.85
CA ARG A 524 22.39 -16.52 -20.40
C ARG A 524 22.73 -15.86 -19.07
N ILE A 525 23.38 -16.59 -18.17
CA ILE A 525 23.76 -16.12 -16.83
C ILE A 525 24.89 -15.08 -16.92
N LEU A 526 25.96 -15.37 -17.68
CA LEU A 526 27.05 -14.41 -17.87
C LEU A 526 26.59 -13.20 -18.70
N ARG A 527 25.73 -13.41 -19.70
CA ARG A 527 25.14 -12.34 -20.52
C ARG A 527 24.34 -11.35 -19.68
N TYR A 528 23.50 -11.86 -18.78
CA TYR A 528 22.81 -11.04 -17.78
C TYR A 528 23.82 -10.32 -16.88
N ALA A 529 24.75 -11.04 -16.24
CA ALA A 529 25.71 -10.46 -15.30
C ALA A 529 26.59 -9.35 -15.90
N VAL A 530 27.13 -9.53 -17.11
CA VAL A 530 27.93 -8.51 -17.81
C VAL A 530 27.07 -7.28 -18.13
N SER A 531 25.84 -7.49 -18.61
CA SER A 531 24.90 -6.39 -18.90
C SER A 531 24.56 -5.58 -17.65
N THR A 532 24.20 -6.26 -16.56
CA THR A 532 23.86 -5.65 -15.27
C THR A 532 25.04 -4.89 -14.67
N ALA A 533 26.25 -5.48 -14.71
CA ALA A 533 27.46 -4.85 -14.21
C ALA A 533 27.81 -3.57 -14.98
N LEU A 534 27.82 -3.60 -16.31
CA LEU A 534 28.11 -2.43 -17.14
C LEU A 534 27.08 -1.31 -16.93
N TRP A 535 25.79 -1.65 -16.92
CA TRP A 535 24.72 -0.67 -16.72
C TRP A 535 24.82 0.05 -15.37
N LEU A 536 25.05 -0.69 -14.29
CA LEU A 536 25.20 -0.13 -12.95
C LEU A 536 26.49 0.69 -12.81
N VAL A 537 27.62 0.21 -13.32
CA VAL A 537 28.90 0.94 -13.25
C VAL A 537 28.83 2.26 -14.02
N ILE A 538 28.29 2.29 -15.24
CA ILE A 538 28.13 3.54 -16.01
C ILE A 538 27.14 4.47 -15.29
N GLY A 539 26.04 3.95 -14.75
CA GLY A 539 25.05 4.74 -14.01
C GLY A 539 25.63 5.39 -12.75
N ILE A 540 26.44 4.65 -11.98
CA ILE A 540 27.15 5.17 -10.80
C ILE A 540 28.18 6.22 -11.21
N ILE A 541 28.95 5.99 -12.28
CA ILE A 541 29.92 6.97 -12.80
C ILE A 541 29.20 8.26 -13.22
N GLN A 542 28.05 8.18 -13.89
CA GLN A 542 27.25 9.37 -14.24
C GLN A 542 26.73 10.12 -12.99
N ILE A 543 26.18 9.41 -11.99
CA ILE A 543 25.71 10.03 -10.73
C ILE A 543 26.87 10.74 -10.02
N VAL A 544 28.04 10.10 -9.89
CA VAL A 544 29.21 10.68 -9.23
C VAL A 544 29.75 11.88 -10.01
N PHE A 545 29.83 11.78 -11.35
CA PHE A 545 30.25 12.90 -12.19
C PHE A 545 29.31 14.10 -12.05
N PHE A 546 28.00 13.85 -12.11
CA PHE A 546 26.99 14.91 -12.03
C PHE A 546 27.00 15.58 -10.64
N ALA A 547 27.00 14.80 -9.57
CA ALA A 547 26.96 15.33 -8.20
C ALA A 547 28.28 16.01 -7.73
N VAL A 548 29.45 15.51 -8.16
CA VAL A 548 30.75 16.06 -7.73
C VAL A 548 31.23 17.19 -8.63
N PHE A 549 30.98 17.12 -9.94
CA PHE A 549 31.50 18.10 -10.91
C PHE A 549 30.41 19.01 -11.48
N TYR A 550 29.32 18.45 -12.00
CA TYR A 550 28.31 19.26 -12.72
C TYR A 550 27.55 20.20 -11.77
N GLU A 551 26.94 19.66 -10.71
CA GLU A 551 26.20 20.42 -9.67
C GLU A 551 27.10 21.43 -8.92
N ARG A 552 28.43 21.25 -8.95
CA ARG A 552 29.37 22.06 -8.17
C ARG A 552 30.11 23.13 -8.96
N PHE A 553 30.32 22.94 -10.27
CA PHE A 553 31.11 23.84 -11.11
C PHE A 553 30.39 24.34 -12.37
N VAL A 554 29.25 23.73 -12.76
CA VAL A 554 28.54 24.09 -13.99
C VAL A 554 27.17 24.67 -13.68
N GLU A 555 26.23 23.85 -13.21
CA GLU A 555 24.84 24.25 -13.05
C GLU A 555 24.09 23.36 -12.04
N ASP A 556 23.29 23.99 -11.18
CA ASP A 556 22.37 23.33 -10.26
C ASP A 556 20.96 23.85 -10.52
N LYS A 557 20.20 23.12 -11.36
CA LYS A 557 18.81 23.46 -11.73
C LYS A 557 17.88 23.56 -10.53
N ILE A 558 18.15 22.83 -9.44
CA ILE A 558 17.30 22.83 -8.25
C ILE A 558 17.53 24.11 -7.43
N ARG A 559 18.79 24.55 -7.29
CA ARG A 559 19.12 25.85 -6.69
C ARG A 559 18.60 27.01 -7.52
N GLN A 560 18.86 27.03 -8.82
CA GLN A 560 18.38 28.07 -9.73
C GLN A 560 16.86 28.26 -9.65
N PHE A 561 16.08 27.17 -9.53
CA PHE A 561 14.64 27.27 -9.36
C PHE A 561 14.24 27.94 -8.04
N VAL A 562 14.94 27.67 -6.94
CA VAL A 562 14.70 28.32 -5.64
C VAL A 562 15.11 29.80 -5.69
N ASP A 563 16.27 30.10 -6.26
CA ASP A 563 16.76 31.48 -6.45
C ASP A 563 15.79 32.28 -7.33
N LEU A 564 15.25 31.66 -8.39
CA LEU A 564 14.24 32.26 -9.25
C LEU A 564 12.92 32.52 -8.52
N CYS A 565 12.47 31.60 -7.66
CA CYS A 565 11.27 31.83 -6.83
C CYS A 565 11.45 33.10 -5.98
N CYS A 566 12.61 33.24 -5.33
CA CYS A 566 12.99 34.45 -4.57
C CYS A 566 12.99 35.71 -5.43
N MET A 567 13.69 35.72 -6.57
CA MET A 567 13.74 36.87 -7.49
C MET A 567 12.36 37.24 -8.04
N SER A 568 11.51 36.25 -8.29
CA SER A 568 10.13 36.42 -8.80
C SER A 568 9.16 36.90 -7.73
N ASN A 569 9.54 36.88 -6.44
CA ASN A 569 8.68 37.18 -5.30
C ASN A 569 7.46 36.23 -5.20
N ILE A 570 7.67 34.94 -5.50
CA ILE A 570 6.65 33.87 -5.49
C ILE A 570 7.15 32.67 -4.67
N SER A 571 6.45 32.31 -3.58
CA SER A 571 6.67 31.02 -2.91
C SER A 571 5.88 29.89 -3.58
N VAL A 572 6.37 28.65 -3.49
CA VAL A 572 5.69 27.45 -4.00
C VAL A 572 5.30 26.52 -2.85
N PHE A 573 4.06 26.04 -2.85
CA PHE A 573 3.56 25.05 -1.89
C PHE A 573 3.18 23.76 -2.64
N LEU A 574 3.79 22.64 -2.24
CA LEU A 574 3.74 21.35 -2.94
C LEU A 574 3.17 20.27 -2.01
N LEU A 575 1.91 19.88 -2.17
CA LEU A 575 1.30 18.81 -1.37
C LEU A 575 1.46 17.46 -2.08
N SER A 576 2.34 16.61 -1.52
CA SER A 576 2.51 15.22 -1.96
C SER A 576 1.41 14.32 -1.40
N HIS A 577 0.90 14.64 -0.20
CA HIS A 577 -0.23 13.98 0.45
C HIS A 577 -1.12 15.04 1.15
N ARG A 578 -2.33 14.65 1.57
CA ARG A 578 -3.33 15.57 2.17
C ARG A 578 -2.81 16.40 3.34
N CYS A 579 -1.87 15.87 4.12
CA CYS A 579 -1.30 16.50 5.31
C CYS A 579 0.24 16.58 5.28
N PHE A 580 0.87 16.32 4.13
CA PHE A 580 2.34 16.32 3.99
C PHE A 580 2.76 16.92 2.64
N GLY A 581 3.76 17.80 2.69
CA GLY A 581 4.24 18.51 1.52
C GLY A 581 5.51 19.31 1.80
N TYR A 582 5.93 20.06 0.79
CA TYR A 582 7.12 20.88 0.79
C TYR A 582 6.74 22.34 0.54
N TYR A 583 7.43 23.27 1.21
CA TYR A 583 7.27 24.70 1.01
C TYR A 583 8.59 25.30 0.57
N ILE A 584 8.60 25.88 -0.64
CA ILE A 584 9.73 26.63 -1.18
C ILE A 584 9.45 28.10 -0.89
N HIS A 585 10.24 28.70 0.00
CA HIS A 585 10.12 30.11 0.32
C HIS A 585 10.77 30.94 -0.79
N GLY A 586 9.96 31.74 -1.49
CA GLY A 586 10.39 32.60 -2.59
C GLY A 586 9.94 34.05 -2.42
N ARG A 587 9.84 34.54 -1.19
CA ARG A 587 9.48 35.94 -0.93
C ARG A 587 10.73 36.82 -1.03
N SER A 588 10.72 37.84 -1.89
CA SER A 588 11.84 38.77 -1.97
C SER A 588 11.90 39.67 -0.74
N VAL A 589 13.11 39.99 -0.31
CA VAL A 589 13.38 40.84 0.88
C VAL A 589 12.89 42.27 0.64
N HIS A 590 12.91 42.66 -0.62
CA HIS A 590 12.64 44.00 -1.11
C HIS A 590 11.13 44.27 -1.28
N GLY A 591 10.28 43.24 -1.10
CA GLY A 591 8.81 43.34 -1.14
C GLY A 591 8.21 43.59 -2.54
N HIS A 592 9.06 43.83 -3.53
CA HIS A 592 8.72 44.16 -4.91
C HIS A 592 9.72 43.51 -5.88
N ALA A 593 9.22 42.96 -6.99
CA ALA A 593 10.03 42.39 -8.08
C ALA A 593 10.16 43.36 -9.27
N ASP A 594 9.05 43.90 -9.77
CA ASP A 594 9.02 44.77 -10.95
C ASP A 594 9.75 46.10 -10.67
N THR A 595 11.02 46.20 -11.12
CA THR A 595 12.00 47.27 -10.84
C THR A 595 12.92 47.52 -12.03
N ASN A 596 13.69 48.63 -12.05
CA ASN A 596 14.64 48.91 -13.14
C ASN A 596 15.88 47.99 -13.07
N MET A 597 16.57 47.75 -14.20
CA MET A 597 17.72 46.82 -14.26
C MET A 597 18.85 47.17 -13.28
N GLU A 598 19.12 48.46 -13.07
CA GLU A 598 20.12 48.93 -12.10
C GLU A 598 19.69 48.72 -10.64
N GLU A 599 18.39 48.82 -10.39
CA GLU A 599 17.75 48.56 -9.08
C GLU A 599 17.73 47.06 -8.77
N MET A 600 17.37 46.21 -9.73
CA MET A 600 17.47 44.75 -9.65
C MET A 600 18.91 44.30 -9.34
N ASN A 601 19.92 44.86 -10.01
CA ASN A 601 21.34 44.56 -9.76
C ASN A 601 21.78 44.99 -8.34
N MET A 602 21.24 46.09 -7.81
CA MET A 602 21.46 46.48 -6.40
C MET A 602 20.73 45.56 -5.41
N ASN A 603 19.54 45.08 -5.75
CA ASN A 603 18.75 44.19 -4.88
C ASN A 603 19.38 42.79 -4.78
N LEU A 604 19.89 42.23 -5.88
CA LEU A 604 20.68 40.98 -5.86
C LEU A 604 21.90 41.07 -4.92
N LYS A 605 22.58 42.22 -4.91
CA LYS A 605 23.72 42.49 -4.01
C LYS A 605 23.33 42.70 -2.53
N ARG A 606 22.03 42.80 -2.23
CA ARG A 606 21.46 42.92 -0.87
C ARG A 606 20.81 41.62 -0.40
N GLU A 607 20.20 40.84 -1.29
CA GLU A 607 19.67 39.50 -0.99
C GLU A 607 20.76 38.52 -0.55
N ALA A 608 22.00 38.71 -1.03
CA ALA A 608 23.19 38.07 -0.49
C ALA A 608 23.54 38.45 0.98
N LYS A 609 22.66 39.18 1.72
CA LYS A 609 22.96 39.71 3.06
C LYS A 609 21.84 39.71 4.15
N ASN A 610 20.52 39.65 3.90
CA ASN A 610 19.46 39.65 4.95
C ASN A 610 18.01 39.38 4.42
N GLY A 611 16.98 39.29 5.31
CA GLY A 611 15.51 39.14 5.02
C GLY A 611 14.60 39.78 6.13
N PRO A 612 13.25 39.59 6.22
CA PRO A 612 12.20 39.16 5.26
C PRO A 612 10.78 39.87 5.43
N ALA A 613 9.68 39.30 4.88
CA ALA A 613 8.23 39.55 5.17
C ALA A 613 7.56 40.88 4.67
N ARG A 614 6.24 41.23 4.78
CA ARG A 614 4.97 40.69 5.37
C ARG A 614 3.69 41.34 4.69
N LEU A 615 2.48 40.76 4.74
CA LEU A 615 1.09 41.34 4.53
C LEU A 615 0.51 41.85 3.16
N LEU A 616 -0.71 41.34 2.81
CA LEU A 616 -1.99 41.91 2.25
C LEU A 616 -2.06 42.74 0.93
N SER A 617 -3.15 42.80 0.10
CA SER A 617 -4.35 41.98 -0.37
C SER A 617 -5.29 42.93 -1.19
N SER A 618 -6.49 42.72 -1.79
CA SER A 618 -7.46 41.70 -2.35
C SER A 618 -8.75 42.52 -2.75
N SER A 619 -9.75 42.27 -3.63
CA SER A 619 -10.26 41.33 -4.69
C SER A 619 -11.65 41.93 -5.16
N GLY A 620 -12.38 41.67 -6.27
CA GLY A 620 -12.42 40.68 -7.39
C GLY A 620 -13.83 40.01 -7.49
N SER A 621 -14.56 39.98 -8.63
CA SER A 621 -15.66 39.01 -9.01
C SER A 621 -16.15 39.25 -10.47
N THR A 622 -16.17 38.29 -11.43
CA THR A 622 -16.56 36.85 -11.32
C THR A 622 -15.82 35.78 -12.18
N PHE A 623 -15.00 36.05 -13.23
CA PHE A 623 -13.89 35.10 -13.58
C PHE A 623 -12.90 35.06 -12.40
N GLU A 624 -12.75 36.23 -11.81
CA GLU A 624 -12.53 36.52 -10.41
C GLU A 624 -13.44 35.77 -9.39
N GLN A 625 -14.09 34.63 -9.67
CA GLN A 625 -14.59 33.66 -8.67
C GLN A 625 -13.54 32.59 -8.40
N SER A 626 -13.02 31.91 -9.43
CA SER A 626 -11.84 31.04 -9.28
C SER A 626 -10.62 31.88 -8.90
N ILE A 627 -10.48 33.08 -9.48
CA ILE A 627 -9.48 34.06 -9.06
C ILE A 627 -9.80 34.69 -7.68
N LYS A 628 -11.06 34.80 -7.22
CA LYS A 628 -11.37 35.11 -5.80
C LYS A 628 -10.89 33.99 -4.89
N ALA A 629 -11.18 32.73 -5.23
CA ALA A 629 -10.76 31.57 -4.44
C ALA A 629 -9.23 31.52 -4.36
N TYR A 630 -8.55 31.72 -5.49
CA TYR A 630 -7.09 31.81 -5.56
C TYR A 630 -6.54 32.99 -4.75
N HIS A 631 -7.07 34.20 -4.88
CA HIS A 631 -6.64 35.34 -4.06
C HIS A 631 -6.99 35.19 -2.57
N THR A 632 -8.07 34.50 -2.23
CA THR A 632 -8.47 34.21 -0.84
C THR A 632 -7.54 33.16 -0.24
N MET A 633 -7.20 32.12 -1.01
CA MET A 633 -6.22 31.09 -0.63
C MET A 633 -4.81 31.68 -0.51
N ASN A 634 -4.37 32.51 -1.47
CA ASN A 634 -3.08 33.21 -1.41
C ASN A 634 -3.02 34.16 -0.19
N LYS A 635 -4.11 34.92 0.07
CA LYS A 635 -4.22 35.77 1.27
C LYS A 635 -4.21 34.95 2.57
N PHE A 636 -4.89 33.80 2.59
CA PHE A 636 -4.94 32.90 3.75
C PHE A 636 -3.57 32.25 4.02
N LEU A 637 -2.97 31.58 3.03
CA LEU A 637 -1.65 30.97 3.12
C LEU A 637 -0.57 32.01 3.43
N GLY A 638 -0.64 33.20 2.83
CA GLY A 638 0.23 34.32 3.17
C GLY A 638 0.08 34.77 4.62
N SER A 639 -1.15 34.83 5.16
CA SER A 639 -1.43 35.18 6.56
C SER A 639 -1.05 34.06 7.54
N PHE A 640 -1.15 32.80 7.12
CA PHE A 640 -0.71 31.62 7.87
C PHE A 640 0.82 31.60 8.01
N ILE A 641 1.56 31.70 6.89
CA ILE A 641 3.03 31.81 6.88
C ILE A 641 3.48 33.07 7.64
N ASP A 642 2.77 34.20 7.51
CA ASP A 642 3.06 35.43 8.27
C ASP A 642 2.73 35.32 9.78
N HIS A 643 2.33 34.15 10.31
CA HIS A 643 1.94 33.91 11.72
C HIS A 643 0.86 34.88 12.23
N VAL A 644 -0.19 35.12 11.42
CA VAL A 644 -1.32 36.01 11.80
C VAL A 644 -2.37 35.26 12.64
N HIS A 645 -2.52 33.95 12.43
CA HIS A 645 -3.56 33.13 13.06
C HIS A 645 -3.00 32.31 14.24
N LYS A 646 -3.05 32.87 15.46
CA LYS A 646 -2.50 32.25 16.69
C LYS A 646 -3.05 30.85 17.02
N GLU A 647 -4.26 30.54 16.56
CA GLU A 647 -4.96 29.25 16.77
C GLU A 647 -4.49 28.16 15.79
N MET A 648 -3.91 28.54 14.65
CA MET A 648 -3.37 27.65 13.61
C MET A 648 -1.86 27.85 13.44
N ASP A 649 -1.22 28.28 14.52
CA ASP A 649 0.19 28.66 14.56
C ASP A 649 1.11 27.43 14.39
N TYR A 650 2.30 27.63 13.84
CA TYR A 650 3.25 26.55 13.52
C TYR A 650 4.58 26.75 14.23
N PHE A 651 5.37 25.69 14.33
CA PHE A 651 6.75 25.78 14.80
C PHE A 651 7.73 25.16 13.80
N ILE A 652 8.95 25.71 13.78
CA ILE A 652 10.05 25.25 12.93
C ILE A 652 10.93 24.31 13.76
N LYS A 653 11.28 23.15 13.20
CA LYS A 653 12.07 22.10 13.87
C LYS A 653 13.08 21.49 12.88
N ASP A 654 14.25 21.09 13.36
CA ASP A 654 15.19 20.29 12.57
C ASP A 654 14.85 18.79 12.66
N LYS A 655 15.03 18.03 11.58
CA LYS A 655 14.89 16.56 11.60
C LYS A 655 16.06 15.93 12.35
N LEU A 656 15.75 14.97 13.24
CA LEU A 656 16.77 14.16 13.90
C LEU A 656 17.58 13.36 12.86
N LEU A 657 18.83 13.02 13.19
CA LEU A 657 19.72 12.29 12.28
C LEU A 657 19.08 10.96 11.81
N LEU A 658 18.39 10.25 12.70
CA LEU A 658 17.67 9.02 12.39
C LEU A 658 16.41 9.25 11.52
N GLU A 659 15.66 10.34 11.75
CA GLU A 659 14.53 10.77 10.88
C GLU A 659 15.03 11.09 9.46
N ARG A 660 16.20 11.74 9.34
CA ARG A 660 16.84 12.10 8.06
C ARG A 660 17.37 10.89 7.29
N ILE A 661 17.84 9.84 7.98
CA ILE A 661 18.29 8.58 7.34
C ILE A 661 17.10 7.74 6.86
N LEU A 662 16.06 7.58 7.68
CA LEU A 662 14.94 6.70 7.38
C LEU A 662 13.85 7.37 6.52
N GLY A 663 13.84 8.70 6.43
CA GLY A 663 12.84 9.44 5.67
C GLY A 663 11.46 9.44 6.33
N MET A 664 11.41 9.36 7.66
CA MET A 664 10.19 9.29 8.46
C MET A 664 10.28 10.22 9.68
N GLU A 665 9.17 10.83 10.06
CA GLU A 665 9.01 11.59 11.30
C GLU A 665 8.61 10.65 12.46
N PHE A 666 9.20 10.81 13.65
CA PHE A 666 8.86 9.99 14.83
C PHE A 666 7.84 10.64 15.78
N MET A 667 7.43 11.89 15.53
CA MET A 667 6.48 12.61 16.37
C MET A 667 5.16 12.87 15.65
N GLU A 668 4.06 12.47 16.27
CA GLU A 668 2.72 12.89 15.86
C GLU A 668 2.47 14.36 16.30
N PRO A 669 1.95 15.23 15.43
CA PRO A 669 1.67 16.63 15.76
C PRO A 669 0.38 16.75 16.58
N MET A 670 0.49 16.79 17.92
CA MET A 670 -0.68 16.73 18.80
C MET A 670 -1.60 17.96 18.77
N GLU A 671 -1.08 19.17 18.50
CA GLU A 671 -1.87 20.42 18.50
C GLU A 671 -1.51 21.44 17.42
N LYS A 672 -0.25 21.47 16.94
CA LYS A 672 0.26 22.48 16.00
C LYS A 672 0.95 21.84 14.80
N SER A 673 0.90 22.54 13.66
CA SER A 673 1.63 22.11 12.46
C SER A 673 3.14 22.36 12.58
N ILE A 674 3.93 21.52 11.91
CA ILE A 674 5.40 21.49 12.04
C ILE A 674 6.01 21.78 10.67
N PHE A 675 6.88 22.78 10.61
CA PHE A 675 7.75 23.01 9.45
C PHE A 675 9.13 22.45 9.75
N TYR A 676 9.63 21.59 8.86
CA TYR A 676 10.98 21.05 8.96
C TYR A 676 11.95 21.88 8.12
N ASN A 677 13.08 22.27 8.73
CA ASN A 677 14.20 22.83 7.96
C ASN A 677 14.80 21.75 7.05
N ASP A 678 15.08 22.11 5.80
CA ASP A 678 15.61 21.20 4.79
C ASP A 678 16.75 21.83 3.98
N GLU A 679 17.98 21.48 4.32
CA GLU A 679 19.20 21.89 3.62
C GLU A 679 19.50 21.05 2.35
N SER A 680 18.65 20.05 2.06
CA SER A 680 18.91 18.97 1.09
C SER A 680 17.99 18.99 -0.13
N TYR A 681 17.10 19.97 -0.24
CA TYR A 681 16.09 20.08 -1.31
C TYR A 681 15.30 18.77 -1.51
N SER A 682 14.81 18.19 -0.43
CA SER A 682 14.04 16.94 -0.37
C SER A 682 12.77 16.96 -1.23
N PHE A 683 12.26 18.15 -1.57
CA PHE A 683 11.20 18.32 -2.58
C PHE A 683 11.59 17.76 -3.95
N SER A 684 12.88 17.57 -4.25
CA SER A 684 13.34 16.89 -5.47
C SER A 684 12.83 15.45 -5.60
N SER A 685 12.36 14.82 -4.51
CA SER A 685 11.63 13.54 -4.53
C SER A 685 10.28 13.58 -5.28
N VAL A 686 9.72 14.77 -5.48
CA VAL A 686 8.54 15.08 -6.32
C VAL A 686 8.88 15.01 -7.82
N LEU A 687 10.16 15.16 -8.16
CA LEU A 687 10.71 15.21 -9.52
C LEU A 687 11.40 13.88 -9.88
N TYR A 688 11.78 13.71 -11.16
CA TYR A 688 12.65 12.59 -11.56
C TYR A 688 14.04 12.68 -10.91
N TYR A 689 14.58 13.89 -10.76
CA TYR A 689 15.88 14.21 -10.14
C TYR A 689 16.15 13.52 -8.79
N GLY A 690 15.14 13.39 -7.92
CA GLY A 690 15.27 12.76 -6.61
C GLY A 690 15.03 11.24 -6.57
N ASN A 691 14.65 10.60 -7.69
CA ASN A 691 14.29 9.17 -7.73
C ASN A 691 15.19 8.35 -8.68
N GLU A 692 16.35 8.87 -9.09
CA GLU A 692 17.23 8.26 -10.11
C GLU A 692 17.57 6.79 -9.88
N ALA A 693 17.81 6.36 -8.63
CA ALA A 693 18.08 4.95 -8.34
C ALA A 693 16.90 4.03 -8.69
N THR A 694 15.65 4.49 -8.50
CA THR A 694 14.45 3.74 -8.90
C THR A 694 14.31 3.69 -10.42
N LEU A 695 14.57 4.82 -11.10
CA LEU A 695 14.53 4.90 -12.56
C LEU A 695 15.60 3.99 -13.20
N LEU A 696 16.86 4.12 -12.77
CA LEU A 696 18.00 3.34 -13.27
C LEU A 696 17.82 1.83 -13.09
N ILE A 697 17.24 1.39 -11.96
CA ILE A 697 16.95 -0.03 -11.70
C ILE A 697 15.81 -0.52 -12.60
N TYR A 698 14.75 0.28 -12.79
CA TYR A 698 13.64 -0.07 -13.68
C TYR A 698 14.11 -0.17 -15.14
N ASP A 699 14.87 0.83 -15.60
CA ASP A 699 15.50 0.87 -16.93
C ASP A 699 16.40 -0.37 -17.20
N LEU A 700 17.24 -0.72 -16.23
CA LEU A 700 18.07 -1.93 -16.22
C LEU A 700 17.23 -3.22 -16.32
N MET A 701 16.18 -3.32 -15.51
CA MET A 701 15.33 -4.51 -15.48
C MET A 701 14.61 -4.72 -16.82
N PHE A 702 14.09 -3.65 -17.43
CA PHE A 702 13.50 -3.70 -18.76
C PHE A 702 14.52 -4.13 -19.83
N PHE A 703 15.71 -3.51 -19.85
CA PHE A 703 16.80 -3.88 -20.76
C PHE A 703 17.14 -5.37 -20.65
N CYS A 704 17.33 -5.89 -19.43
CA CYS A 704 17.64 -7.29 -19.20
C CYS A 704 16.51 -8.25 -19.61
N VAL A 705 15.23 -7.89 -19.40
CA VAL A 705 14.09 -8.71 -19.85
C VAL A 705 14.03 -8.78 -21.37
N VAL A 706 14.23 -7.65 -22.08
CA VAL A 706 14.23 -7.62 -23.54
C VAL A 706 15.45 -8.35 -24.11
N ASP A 707 16.64 -8.22 -23.52
CA ASP A 707 17.82 -8.97 -23.96
C ASP A 707 17.67 -10.49 -23.73
N LEU A 708 17.10 -10.92 -22.60
CA LEU A 708 16.81 -12.34 -22.36
C LEU A 708 15.77 -12.92 -23.33
N ALA A 709 14.80 -12.12 -23.77
CA ALA A 709 13.78 -12.52 -24.73
C ALA A 709 14.28 -12.53 -26.19
N CYS A 710 15.03 -11.49 -26.60
CA CYS A 710 15.41 -11.26 -28.00
C CYS A 710 16.85 -11.65 -28.33
N GLN A 711 17.72 -11.87 -27.33
CA GLN A 711 19.15 -12.18 -27.45
C GLN A 711 19.94 -11.17 -28.31
N ASN A 712 19.47 -9.92 -28.36
CA ASN A 712 20.00 -8.85 -29.21
C ASN A 712 20.10 -7.54 -28.40
N PHE A 713 21.32 -7.12 -28.08
CA PHE A 713 21.58 -5.92 -27.29
C PHE A 713 21.13 -4.64 -28.01
N ILE A 714 21.23 -4.57 -29.34
CA ILE A 714 20.81 -3.40 -30.13
C ILE A 714 19.30 -3.18 -29.99
N LEU A 715 18.52 -4.27 -30.10
CA LEU A 715 17.06 -4.22 -29.93
C LEU A 715 16.66 -3.92 -28.48
N ALA A 716 17.36 -4.48 -27.50
CA ALA A 716 17.15 -4.18 -26.09
C ALA A 716 17.46 -2.70 -25.77
N SER A 717 18.57 -2.15 -26.26
CA SER A 717 18.93 -0.74 -26.14
C SER A 717 17.87 0.17 -26.76
N PHE A 718 17.45 -0.11 -27.99
CA PHE A 718 16.44 0.68 -28.70
C PHE A 718 15.09 0.70 -27.96
N LEU A 719 14.58 -0.48 -27.56
CA LEU A 719 13.31 -0.58 -26.85
C LEU A 719 13.37 0.06 -25.46
N THR A 720 14.50 -0.02 -24.75
CA THR A 720 14.67 0.64 -23.45
C THR A 720 14.69 2.16 -23.58
N TYR A 721 15.36 2.71 -24.59
CA TYR A 721 15.32 4.14 -24.89
C TYR A 721 13.91 4.62 -25.30
N LEU A 722 13.22 3.86 -26.15
CA LEU A 722 11.83 4.14 -26.53
C LEU A 722 10.90 4.15 -25.31
N GLN A 723 11.05 3.19 -24.39
CA GLN A 723 10.31 3.13 -23.13
C GLN A 723 10.57 4.37 -22.25
N GLN A 724 11.82 4.82 -22.15
CA GLN A 724 12.19 6.03 -21.39
C GLN A 724 11.52 7.29 -21.96
N GLU A 725 11.59 7.50 -23.27
CA GLU A 725 10.98 8.68 -23.92
C GLU A 725 9.44 8.63 -23.86
N ILE A 726 8.81 7.44 -23.90
CA ILE A 726 7.36 7.29 -23.63
C ILE A 726 7.01 7.74 -22.21
N PHE A 727 7.74 7.28 -21.18
CA PHE A 727 7.47 7.70 -19.80
C PHE A 727 7.80 9.18 -19.55
N ARG A 728 8.81 9.74 -20.23
CA ARG A 728 9.12 11.18 -20.21
C ARG A 728 7.99 12.00 -20.85
N PHE A 729 7.50 11.58 -22.01
CA PHE A 729 6.38 12.23 -22.71
C PHE A 729 5.09 12.22 -21.88
N ILE A 730 4.75 11.06 -21.27
CA ILE A 730 3.61 10.94 -20.35
C ILE A 730 3.79 11.88 -19.15
N ARG A 731 4.96 11.86 -18.49
CA ARG A 731 5.23 12.70 -17.31
C ARG A 731 5.17 14.19 -17.63
N ASN A 732 5.65 14.62 -18.78
CA ASN A 732 5.55 16.01 -19.23
C ASN A 732 4.09 16.38 -19.57
N THR A 733 3.45 15.65 -20.49
CA THR A 733 2.09 15.98 -20.97
C THR A 733 1.02 15.93 -19.88
N VAL A 734 1.14 15.02 -18.92
CA VAL A 734 0.21 14.97 -17.75
C VAL A 734 0.64 15.99 -16.68
N GLY A 735 1.94 16.19 -16.48
CA GLY A 735 2.49 17.20 -15.56
C GLY A 735 2.06 18.62 -15.91
N GLN A 736 2.26 19.03 -17.17
CA GLN A 736 1.84 20.32 -17.73
C GLN A 736 0.32 20.55 -17.55
N LYS A 737 -0.51 19.53 -17.81
CA LYS A 737 -1.97 19.59 -17.63
C LYS A 737 -2.38 19.71 -16.16
N ASN A 738 -1.75 18.95 -15.27
CA ASN A 738 -2.00 19.06 -13.83
C ASN A 738 -1.58 20.45 -13.34
N LEU A 739 -0.37 20.91 -13.70
CA LEU A 739 0.14 22.23 -13.34
C LEU A 739 -0.84 23.35 -13.74
N ALA A 740 -1.26 23.40 -15.01
CA ALA A 740 -2.26 24.35 -15.49
C ALA A 740 -3.58 24.27 -14.68
N SER A 741 -4.08 23.05 -14.46
CA SER A 741 -5.34 22.82 -13.73
C SER A 741 -5.28 23.20 -12.24
N LYS A 742 -4.11 23.14 -11.59
CA LYS A 742 -3.95 23.46 -10.15
C LYS A 742 -3.60 24.93 -9.92
N THR A 743 -2.84 25.53 -10.82
CA THR A 743 -2.30 26.90 -10.67
C THR A 743 -3.11 27.97 -11.40
N LEU A 744 -4.13 27.58 -12.19
CA LEU A 744 -4.95 28.44 -13.07
C LEU A 744 -4.17 29.15 -14.19
N VAL A 745 -2.94 28.69 -14.46
CA VAL A 745 -2.07 29.12 -15.56
C VAL A 745 -2.58 28.49 -16.88
N ASP A 746 -2.78 29.28 -17.94
CA ASP A 746 -3.20 28.74 -19.24
C ASP A 746 -2.08 27.88 -19.84
N GLN A 747 -2.39 26.61 -20.15
CA GLN A 747 -1.48 25.61 -20.71
C GLN A 747 -0.76 26.11 -21.98
N ARG A 748 -1.34 27.05 -22.74
CA ARG A 748 -0.73 27.63 -23.95
C ARG A 748 0.57 28.39 -23.71
N PHE A 749 0.82 28.84 -22.48
CA PHE A 749 2.05 29.55 -22.11
C PHE A 749 3.07 28.65 -21.41
N LEU A 750 2.66 27.44 -20.96
CA LEU A 750 3.56 26.40 -20.48
C LEU A 750 4.25 25.76 -21.70
N ILE A 751 5.49 26.17 -21.97
CA ILE A 751 6.32 25.65 -23.07
C ILE A 751 7.10 24.40 -22.61
#